data_AF-M6V6R1-F1
#
_entry.id   AF-M6V6R1-F1
#
_cell.length_a   1.000
_cell.length_b   1.000
_cell.length_c   1.000
_cell.angle_alpha   90.00
_cell.angle_beta   90.00
_cell.angle_gamma   90.00
#
_symmetry.space_group_name_H-M   'P 1'
#
loop_
_entity.id
_entity.type
_entity.pdbx_description
1 polymer ?
#
loop_
_entity_poly.entity_id
_entity_poly.type
_entity_poly.pdbx_seq_one_letter_code
_entity_poly.pdbx_strand_id
1 'polypeptide(L)'
;MDHKGSRGRLVHSQAFFSGTASSLVPGSVIGSALALMIGGPGVLFWIWISSFFIMPLRFVSSTLAIRFRTKTASGRYLSGPMYFIERALKAKWLAMSFAIVGLLTVLVTGGAVPMLYVTHIASRAFEITGMTVPFLLSVILVFIVLGGVRRVGKISAYLTPIGILLFFSGYFFLFKNSLMNFEDFLRLTFREAFQPMAAATGGSFVLARIFGMASGMFFVSTETGIGKSAGLSGVVRTDYPAKQGLVSMLATFFEGFVVSTLVIYVLSSYGAFRMEEQVVFLNALFQGHASPVNLAFFGSFLLFGVVSITGWFYTGEQNALYVFGERFANFFRMLFLVTILSVAYLYVKNGDWILFEVFGLGYSLSIVTAVPVLISLVLLEKIARMELKRFLAESGARYEVLKDFYLLVLSVVPKNLLSLLFGLLASSRLPRFLLIPILKAFAKAYKINVDEAELEIQEYNSLNAFFTRALKAEARIIDSADNELVSPVDARITGYGDINQRIIIQAKGVDYNLKELLGGGGSKYIDDFTNGKYITFYLSPQDYHRIHSPAYGKILGYYYEPGKLFPVNELAVFGIRGLFPKNERLITYLQTEYGKVAVIKVGASNVGRIRVTYDNKIVTNSLIRTARTVEYKEVSIMIGKGAELGRFEMGSTVILLMEKDTFQFDALTMNEKITYGTTIGRFGGKKCKLPK
;
A
#
# COMPACT_ATOMS: atom_id res chain seq x y z
N MET A 1 1.09 -10.93 -4.92
CA MET A 1 2.39 -10.29 -5.17
C MET A 1 3.60 -11.09 -4.66
N ASP A 2 3.63 -11.65 -3.44
CA ASP A 2 4.82 -12.35 -2.93
C ASP A 2 4.73 -13.89 -3.11
N HIS A 3 5.17 -14.41 -4.26
CA HIS A 3 5.22 -15.87 -4.53
C HIS A 3 6.40 -16.56 -3.80
N LYS A 4 6.25 -17.83 -3.39
CA LYS A 4 7.33 -18.62 -2.78
C LYS A 4 8.44 -18.81 -3.84
N GLY A 5 9.66 -18.34 -3.57
CA GLY A 5 10.79 -18.39 -4.52
C GLY A 5 10.99 -17.17 -5.44
N SER A 6 10.07 -16.18 -5.45
CA SER A 6 10.27 -14.96 -6.24
C SER A 6 11.47 -14.16 -5.73
N ARG A 7 12.26 -13.62 -6.66
CA ARG A 7 13.55 -12.96 -6.39
C ARG A 7 13.39 -11.44 -6.44
N GLY A 8 13.88 -10.70 -5.45
CA GLY A 8 13.83 -9.22 -5.44
C GLY A 8 14.02 -8.62 -4.04
N ARG A 9 14.03 -7.29 -3.94
CA ARG A 9 14.18 -6.55 -2.69
C ARG A 9 12.99 -5.65 -2.34
N LEU A 10 12.14 -5.30 -3.32
CA LEU A 10 10.93 -4.50 -3.14
C LEU A 10 9.68 -5.30 -3.48
N VAL A 11 8.55 -4.99 -2.85
CA VAL A 11 7.22 -5.42 -3.33
C VAL A 11 6.69 -4.43 -4.37
N HIS A 12 5.75 -4.84 -5.23
CA HIS A 12 5.28 -3.99 -6.32
C HIS A 12 4.72 -2.65 -5.83
N SER A 13 4.02 -2.61 -4.69
CA SER A 13 3.48 -1.36 -4.14
C SER A 13 4.57 -0.37 -3.74
N GLN A 14 5.69 -0.85 -3.20
CA GLN A 14 6.84 0.00 -2.87
C GLN A 14 7.45 0.61 -4.13
N ALA A 15 7.57 -0.18 -5.20
CA ALA A 15 8.05 0.32 -6.48
C ALA A 15 7.05 1.29 -7.14
N PHE A 16 5.76 1.00 -7.08
CA PHE A 16 4.69 1.87 -7.58
C PHE A 16 4.70 3.23 -6.89
N PHE A 17 4.71 3.25 -5.55
CA PHE A 17 4.70 4.51 -4.79
C PHE A 17 5.99 5.28 -4.88
N SER A 18 7.13 4.59 -4.92
CA SER A 18 8.42 5.25 -5.14
C SER A 18 8.52 5.83 -6.54
N GLY A 19 7.98 5.14 -7.56
CA GLY A 19 7.88 5.67 -8.92
C GLY A 19 6.97 6.89 -8.97
N THR A 20 5.69 6.71 -8.63
CA THR A 20 4.63 7.72 -8.80
C THR A 20 4.90 9.01 -8.01
N ALA A 21 5.29 8.93 -6.72
CA ALA A 21 5.57 10.15 -5.96
C ALA A 21 6.76 10.93 -6.52
N SER A 22 7.75 10.19 -7.01
CA SER A 22 8.97 10.83 -7.46
C SER A 22 8.76 11.67 -8.71
N SER A 23 7.77 11.30 -9.52
CA SER A 23 7.32 12.03 -10.72
C SER A 23 6.13 12.97 -10.45
N LEU A 24 5.70 13.15 -9.19
CA LEU A 24 4.47 13.87 -8.90
C LEU A 24 4.67 15.39 -8.97
N VAL A 25 5.67 15.91 -8.27
CA VAL A 25 5.90 17.35 -8.11
C VAL A 25 6.68 17.97 -9.28
N PRO A 26 7.95 17.59 -9.53
CA PRO A 26 8.67 18.08 -10.71
C PRO A 26 8.00 17.60 -12.01
N GLY A 27 7.18 16.54 -11.93
CA GLY A 27 6.54 15.94 -13.07
C GLY A 27 5.08 16.33 -13.29
N SER A 28 4.15 15.61 -12.66
CA SER A 28 2.72 15.75 -13.01
C SER A 28 2.14 17.11 -12.67
N VAL A 29 2.55 17.73 -11.57
CA VAL A 29 2.06 19.06 -11.16
C VAL A 29 2.65 20.14 -12.08
N ILE A 30 3.98 20.28 -12.10
CA ILE A 30 4.63 21.31 -12.91
C ILE A 30 4.42 21.07 -14.41
N GLY A 31 4.54 19.82 -14.86
CA GLY A 31 4.30 19.44 -16.25
C GLY A 31 2.88 19.74 -16.73
N SER A 32 1.87 19.63 -15.86
CA SER A 32 0.50 20.03 -16.21
C SER A 32 0.36 21.54 -16.33
N ALA A 33 1.00 22.29 -15.42
CA ALA A 33 1.02 23.75 -15.46
C ALA A 33 1.73 24.27 -16.73
N LEU A 34 2.87 23.68 -17.09
CA LEU A 34 3.60 23.97 -18.33
C LEU A 34 2.81 23.57 -19.58
N ALA A 35 2.16 22.41 -19.57
CA ALA A 35 1.34 21.97 -20.69
C ALA A 35 0.15 22.92 -20.91
N LEU A 36 -0.49 23.38 -19.83
CA LEU A 36 -1.55 24.38 -19.87
C LEU A 36 -1.05 25.71 -20.48
N MET A 37 0.15 26.15 -20.13
CA MET A 37 0.75 27.37 -20.70
C MET A 37 0.98 27.28 -22.20
N ILE A 38 1.37 26.11 -22.69
CA ILE A 38 1.67 25.91 -24.11
C ILE A 38 0.38 25.69 -24.90
N GLY A 39 -0.53 24.84 -24.41
CA GLY A 39 -1.67 24.32 -25.17
C GLY A 39 -3.05 24.84 -24.76
N GLY A 40 -3.15 25.65 -23.69
CA GLY A 40 -4.43 26.04 -23.12
C GLY A 40 -5.20 24.86 -22.49
N PRO A 41 -6.44 25.08 -22.00
CA PRO A 41 -7.22 24.07 -21.29
C PRO A 41 -7.51 22.80 -22.09
N GLY A 42 -7.55 22.93 -23.42
CA GLY A 42 -7.75 21.81 -24.35
C GLY A 42 -6.64 20.77 -24.33
N VAL A 43 -5.45 21.14 -23.83
CA VAL A 43 -4.33 20.19 -23.72
C VAL A 43 -4.66 19.00 -22.82
N LEU A 44 -5.54 19.17 -21.82
CA LEU A 44 -5.89 18.09 -20.90
C LEU A 44 -6.49 16.88 -21.64
N PHE A 45 -7.35 17.13 -22.63
CA PHE A 45 -7.91 16.08 -23.47
C PHE A 45 -6.79 15.30 -24.20
N TRP A 46 -5.82 16.02 -24.77
CA TRP A 46 -4.69 15.40 -25.45
C TRP A 46 -3.75 14.66 -24.50
N ILE A 47 -3.55 15.16 -23.28
CA ILE A 47 -2.83 14.44 -22.22
C ILE A 47 -3.54 13.14 -21.88
N TRP A 48 -4.87 13.10 -21.78
CA TRP A 48 -5.61 11.84 -21.53
C TRP A 48 -5.39 10.83 -22.66
N ILE A 49 -5.59 11.25 -23.91
CA ILE A 49 -5.39 10.39 -25.08
C ILE A 49 -3.94 9.90 -25.14
N SER A 50 -2.96 10.80 -25.06
CA SER A 50 -1.55 10.44 -25.09
C SER A 50 -1.16 9.54 -23.93
N SER A 51 -1.71 9.75 -22.73
CA SER A 51 -1.42 8.91 -21.56
C SER A 51 -1.83 7.46 -21.80
N PHE A 52 -3.00 7.24 -22.43
CA PHE A 52 -3.46 5.90 -22.81
C PHE A 52 -2.47 5.20 -23.76
N PHE A 53 -1.99 5.89 -24.79
CA PHE A 53 -1.04 5.34 -25.76
C PHE A 53 0.40 5.21 -25.24
N ILE A 54 0.76 5.97 -24.21
CA ILE A 54 2.11 5.97 -23.63
C ILE A 54 2.26 4.95 -22.49
N MET A 55 1.17 4.57 -21.81
CA MET A 55 1.20 3.53 -20.77
C MET A 55 1.97 2.25 -21.20
N PRO A 56 1.78 1.70 -22.41
CA PRO A 56 2.56 0.57 -22.91
C PRO A 56 4.08 0.77 -22.88
N LEU A 57 4.61 1.99 -23.06
CA LEU A 57 6.06 2.22 -22.95
C LEU A 57 6.56 1.94 -21.53
N ARG A 58 5.80 2.34 -20.51
CA ARG A 58 6.14 2.08 -19.10
C ARG A 58 6.01 0.60 -18.75
N PHE A 59 5.04 -0.10 -19.36
CA PHE A 59 4.93 -1.56 -19.32
C PHE A 59 6.21 -2.21 -19.85
N VAL A 60 6.55 -1.95 -21.12
CA VAL A 60 7.71 -2.53 -21.80
C VAL A 60 8.97 -2.26 -20.98
N SER A 61 9.20 -1.00 -20.58
CA SER A 61 10.37 -0.61 -19.80
C SER A 61 10.52 -1.40 -18.49
N SER A 62 9.44 -1.52 -17.72
CA SER A 62 9.46 -2.20 -16.42
C SER A 62 9.55 -3.73 -16.55
N THR A 63 8.91 -4.31 -17.56
CA THR A 63 9.01 -5.73 -17.89
C THR A 63 10.43 -6.10 -18.32
N LEU A 64 11.03 -5.32 -19.23
CA LEU A 64 12.40 -5.52 -19.67
C LEU A 64 13.41 -5.35 -18.52
N ALA A 65 13.18 -4.40 -17.62
CA ALA A 65 14.03 -4.19 -16.45
C ALA A 65 14.13 -5.43 -15.55
N ILE A 66 13.03 -6.17 -15.37
CA ILE A 66 13.04 -7.42 -14.60
C ILE A 66 13.64 -8.56 -15.42
N ARG A 67 13.29 -8.65 -16.70
CA ARG A 67 13.77 -9.72 -17.58
C ARG A 67 15.30 -9.72 -17.71
N PHE A 68 15.91 -8.54 -17.79
CA PHE A 68 17.34 -8.38 -18.05
C PHE A 68 18.17 -7.97 -16.82
N ARG A 69 17.58 -7.92 -15.61
CA ARG A 69 18.33 -7.62 -14.39
C ARG A 69 19.44 -8.62 -14.11
N THR A 70 20.51 -8.16 -13.47
CA THR A 70 21.64 -8.99 -13.05
C THR A 70 21.74 -9.03 -11.54
N LYS A 71 22.24 -10.13 -10.98
CA LYS A 71 22.58 -10.20 -9.57
C LYS A 71 24.11 -10.11 -9.42
N THR A 72 24.59 -9.21 -8.59
CA THR A 72 26.01 -9.13 -8.22
C THR A 72 26.39 -10.24 -7.24
N ALA A 73 27.69 -10.46 -7.02
CA ALA A 73 28.20 -11.34 -5.97
C ALA A 73 27.72 -10.90 -4.58
N SER A 74 27.61 -9.58 -4.34
CA SER A 74 27.02 -8.97 -3.13
C SER A 74 25.49 -9.18 -3.01
N GLY A 75 24.87 -9.84 -3.98
CA GLY A 75 23.44 -10.14 -4.01
C GLY A 75 22.53 -8.94 -4.30
N ARG A 76 23.08 -7.85 -4.85
CA ARG A 76 22.35 -6.67 -5.31
C ARG A 76 21.79 -6.93 -6.71
N TYR A 77 20.59 -6.42 -6.98
CA TYR A 77 20.04 -6.43 -8.34
C TYR A 77 20.48 -5.17 -9.06
N LEU A 78 21.05 -5.37 -10.24
CA LEU A 78 21.41 -4.34 -11.19
C LEU A 78 20.36 -4.31 -12.31
N SER A 79 19.71 -3.17 -12.50
CA SER A 79 18.61 -3.02 -13.45
C SER A 79 18.45 -1.58 -13.93
N GLY A 80 17.86 -1.44 -15.11
CA GLY A 80 17.65 -0.16 -15.78
C GLY A 80 17.82 -0.30 -17.29
N PRO A 81 17.63 0.79 -18.05
CA PRO A 81 17.68 0.75 -19.51
C PRO A 81 19.00 0.30 -20.10
N MET A 82 20.13 0.80 -19.59
CA MET A 82 21.47 0.37 -19.99
C MET A 82 21.64 -1.17 -20.04
N TYR A 83 21.06 -1.91 -19.09
CA TYR A 83 21.20 -3.37 -19.05
C TYR A 83 20.39 -4.08 -20.14
N PHE A 84 19.15 -3.67 -20.42
CA PHE A 84 18.38 -4.29 -21.50
C PHE A 84 18.82 -3.79 -22.88
N ILE A 85 19.33 -2.55 -22.99
CA ILE A 85 19.92 -2.03 -24.22
C ILE A 85 21.16 -2.85 -24.58
N GLU A 86 22.09 -3.03 -23.65
CA GLU A 86 23.30 -3.81 -23.90
C GLU A 86 22.98 -5.29 -24.18
N ARG A 87 22.06 -5.92 -23.43
CA ARG A 87 21.84 -7.36 -23.53
C ARG A 87 20.89 -7.78 -24.64
N ALA A 88 19.81 -7.02 -24.85
CA ALA A 88 18.79 -7.36 -25.82
C ALA A 88 19.13 -6.81 -27.21
N LEU A 89 19.63 -5.57 -27.30
CA LEU A 89 20.03 -4.96 -28.57
C LEU A 89 21.50 -5.20 -28.93
N LYS A 90 22.32 -5.73 -28.00
CA LYS A 90 23.78 -5.90 -28.19
C LYS A 90 24.49 -4.57 -28.48
N ALA A 91 23.91 -3.44 -28.07
CA ALA A 91 24.40 -2.09 -28.36
C ALA A 91 25.04 -1.45 -27.12
N LYS A 92 26.25 -1.88 -26.76
CA LYS A 92 26.98 -1.38 -25.58
C LYS A 92 27.24 0.14 -25.63
N TRP A 93 27.53 0.68 -26.81
CA TRP A 93 27.75 2.11 -27.00
C TRP A 93 26.49 2.94 -26.66
N LEU A 94 25.31 2.46 -27.06
CA LEU A 94 24.03 3.10 -26.79
C LEU A 94 23.67 3.02 -25.29
N ALA A 95 23.96 1.87 -24.67
CA ALA A 95 23.79 1.68 -23.23
C ALA A 95 24.71 2.60 -22.41
N MET A 96 25.97 2.75 -22.82
CA MET A 96 26.93 3.66 -22.19
C MET A 96 26.53 5.13 -22.36
N SER A 97 26.11 5.52 -23.57
CA SER A 97 25.58 6.86 -23.84
C SER A 97 24.38 7.18 -22.93
N PHE A 98 23.39 6.28 -22.87
CA PHE A 98 22.25 6.43 -21.95
C PHE A 98 22.71 6.57 -20.49
N ALA A 99 23.63 5.74 -20.02
CA ALA A 99 24.05 5.76 -18.63
C ALA A 99 24.77 7.06 -18.25
N ILE A 100 25.64 7.59 -19.12
CA ILE A 100 26.38 8.84 -18.88
C ILE A 100 25.45 10.05 -18.90
N VAL A 101 24.64 10.23 -19.95
CA VAL A 101 23.68 11.35 -20.02
C VAL A 101 22.62 11.21 -18.92
N GLY A 102 22.22 9.97 -18.61
CA GLY A 102 21.33 9.66 -17.51
C GLY A 102 21.89 10.04 -16.15
N LEU A 103 23.21 9.96 -15.91
CA LEU A 103 23.83 10.46 -14.67
C LEU A 103 23.69 11.98 -14.53
N LEU A 104 23.96 12.73 -15.60
CA LEU A 104 23.78 14.19 -15.61
C LEU A 104 22.32 14.56 -15.39
N THR A 105 21.40 13.87 -16.06
CA THR A 105 19.95 14.05 -15.88
C THR A 105 19.51 13.77 -14.45
N VAL A 106 20.05 12.73 -13.81
CA VAL A 106 19.75 12.43 -12.41
C VAL A 106 20.25 13.55 -11.49
N LEU A 107 21.46 14.08 -11.71
CA LEU A 107 22.00 15.17 -10.88
C LEU A 107 21.16 16.45 -10.99
N VAL A 108 20.73 16.80 -12.20
CA VAL A 108 19.98 18.04 -12.47
C VAL A 108 18.48 17.84 -12.23
N THR A 109 17.80 17.06 -13.08
CA THR A 109 16.34 16.83 -13.02
C THR A 109 15.92 16.09 -11.76
N GLY A 110 16.74 15.13 -11.30
CA GLY A 110 16.39 14.27 -10.17
C GLY A 110 16.84 14.75 -8.80
N GLY A 111 17.90 15.55 -8.75
CA GLY A 111 18.50 16.07 -7.51
C GLY A 111 18.25 17.56 -7.36
N ALA A 112 18.85 18.35 -8.26
CA ALA A 112 18.86 19.80 -8.16
C ALA A 112 17.44 20.42 -8.25
N VAL A 113 16.65 20.03 -9.25
CA VAL A 113 15.29 20.56 -9.46
C VAL A 113 14.37 20.33 -8.24
N PRO A 114 14.20 19.09 -7.72
CA PRO A 114 13.39 18.88 -6.53
C PRO A 114 13.94 19.57 -5.27
N MET A 115 15.27 19.66 -5.12
CA MET A 115 15.88 20.37 -3.99
C MET A 115 15.55 21.86 -4.04
N LEU A 116 15.69 22.50 -5.20
CA LEU A 116 15.32 23.90 -5.39
C LEU A 116 13.85 24.14 -5.11
N TYR A 117 12.99 23.25 -5.60
CA TYR A 117 11.55 23.35 -5.38
C TYR A 117 11.19 23.30 -3.89
N VAL A 118 11.76 22.35 -3.16
CA VAL A 118 11.54 22.23 -1.72
C VAL A 118 12.09 23.45 -0.97
N THR A 119 13.24 23.98 -1.40
CA THR A 119 13.84 25.20 -0.82
C THR A 119 12.95 26.41 -1.06
N HIS A 120 12.37 26.53 -2.27
CA HIS A 120 11.45 27.61 -2.63
C HIS A 120 10.17 27.55 -1.80
N ILE A 121 9.54 26.37 -1.68
CA ILE A 121 8.35 26.20 -0.84
C ILE A 121 8.65 26.46 0.63
N ALA A 122 9.77 25.97 1.16
CA ALA A 122 10.15 26.21 2.54
C ALA A 122 10.28 27.71 2.84
N SER A 123 10.90 28.46 1.93
CA SER A 123 11.06 29.91 2.05
C SER A 123 9.71 30.64 1.95
N ARG A 124 8.88 30.31 0.95
CA ARG A 124 7.64 31.05 0.65
C ARG A 124 6.43 30.64 1.49
N ALA A 125 6.31 29.37 1.85
CA ALA A 125 5.16 28.82 2.57
C ALA A 125 5.41 28.58 4.07
N PHE A 126 6.66 28.39 4.49
CA PHE A 126 7.00 28.13 5.89
C PHE A 126 7.90 29.22 6.49
N GLU A 127 8.28 30.23 5.70
CA GLU A 127 9.18 31.33 6.09
C GLU A 127 10.55 30.85 6.61
N ILE A 128 10.93 29.61 6.27
CA ILE A 128 12.24 29.04 6.64
C ILE A 128 13.23 29.41 5.54
N THR A 129 14.00 30.46 5.78
CA THR A 129 14.99 30.98 4.82
C THR A 129 16.37 30.35 5.02
N GLY A 130 17.26 30.54 4.03
CA GLY A 130 18.64 30.09 4.09
C GLY A 130 18.84 28.58 3.84
N MET A 131 19.96 28.04 4.32
CA MET A 131 20.39 26.66 4.05
C MET A 131 19.80 25.62 5.03
N THR A 132 18.96 26.04 5.98
CA THR A 132 18.41 25.18 7.03
C THR A 132 17.64 23.99 6.46
N VAL A 133 16.68 24.24 5.57
CA VAL A 133 15.89 23.16 4.95
C VAL A 133 16.74 22.29 4.01
N PRO A 134 17.54 22.84 3.07
CA PRO A 134 18.45 22.03 2.24
C PRO A 134 19.38 21.12 3.06
N PHE A 135 19.94 21.63 4.15
CA PHE A 135 20.84 20.87 5.01
C PHE A 135 20.11 19.74 5.75
N LEU A 136 19.00 20.06 6.42
CA LEU A 136 18.19 19.06 7.13
C LEU A 136 17.69 17.96 6.20
N LEU A 137 17.22 18.33 5.01
CA LEU A 137 16.81 17.37 3.99
C LEU A 137 17.97 16.52 3.52
N SER A 138 19.14 17.09 3.30
CA SER A 138 20.33 16.33 2.90
C SER A 138 20.72 15.29 3.97
N VAL A 139 20.62 15.62 5.26
CA VAL A 139 20.81 14.67 6.36
C VAL A 139 19.77 13.54 6.31
N ILE A 140 18.49 13.88 6.14
CA ILE A 140 17.41 12.89 6.00
C ILE A 140 17.67 11.99 4.78
N LEU A 141 18.04 12.57 3.65
CA LEU A 141 18.33 11.86 2.40
C LEU A 141 19.50 10.89 2.58
N VAL A 142 20.59 11.30 3.22
CA VAL A 142 21.73 10.42 3.56
C VAL A 142 21.24 9.23 4.37
N PHE A 143 20.44 9.46 5.42
CA PHE A 143 19.89 8.37 6.22
C PHE A 143 19.02 7.41 5.39
N ILE A 144 18.17 7.92 4.49
CA ILE A 144 17.32 7.08 3.65
C ILE A 144 18.16 6.26 2.66
N VAL A 145 19.09 6.93 1.97
CA VAL A 145 19.92 6.38 0.91
C VAL A 145 20.91 5.34 1.42
N LEU A 146 21.57 5.59 2.55
CA LEU A 146 22.51 4.63 3.16
C LEU A 146 21.82 3.33 3.58
N GLY A 147 20.52 3.36 3.86
CA GLY A 147 19.72 2.16 4.11
C GLY A 147 19.49 1.28 2.88
N GLY A 148 19.93 1.74 1.70
CA GLY A 148 19.77 1.07 0.42
C GLY A 148 18.31 0.97 -0.05
N VAL A 149 18.11 0.24 -1.14
CA VAL A 149 16.83 0.22 -1.86
C VAL A 149 15.63 -0.22 -1.01
N ARG A 150 15.84 -1.10 -0.01
CA ARG A 150 14.76 -1.54 0.91
C ARG A 150 14.23 -0.39 1.76
N ARG A 151 15.12 0.47 2.27
CA ARG A 151 14.73 1.63 3.09
C ARG A 151 14.04 2.67 2.22
N VAL A 152 14.61 2.97 1.04
CA VAL A 152 13.99 3.85 0.04
C VAL A 152 12.55 3.40 -0.25
N GLY A 153 12.35 2.14 -0.67
CA GLY A 153 11.02 1.64 -1.00
C GLY A 153 10.04 1.62 0.18
N LYS A 154 10.50 1.32 1.41
CA LYS A 154 9.64 1.33 2.60
C LYS A 154 9.19 2.75 2.97
N ILE A 155 10.09 3.73 2.88
CA ILE A 155 9.80 5.12 3.19
C ILE A 155 8.88 5.72 2.12
N SER A 156 9.17 5.50 0.83
CA SER A 156 8.29 5.94 -0.26
C SER A 156 6.88 5.35 -0.13
N ALA A 157 6.76 4.07 0.19
CA ALA A 157 5.44 3.44 0.39
C ALA A 157 4.63 4.02 1.57
N TYR A 158 5.27 4.73 2.49
CA TYR A 158 4.61 5.37 3.62
C TYR A 158 4.38 6.86 3.39
N LEU A 159 5.38 7.59 2.91
CA LEU A 159 5.30 9.03 2.67
C LEU A 159 4.44 9.38 1.46
N THR A 160 4.50 8.60 0.37
CA THR A 160 3.73 8.90 -0.84
C THR A 160 2.23 8.94 -0.60
N PRO A 161 1.59 7.93 0.03
CA PRO A 161 0.16 7.98 0.27
C PRO A 161 -0.25 9.15 1.18
N ILE A 162 0.56 9.46 2.21
CA ILE A 162 0.32 10.61 3.09
C ILE A 162 0.37 11.90 2.29
N GLY A 163 1.42 12.09 1.47
CA GLY A 163 1.53 13.23 0.58
C GLY A 163 0.34 13.37 -0.35
N ILE A 164 -0.10 12.28 -1.00
CA ILE A 164 -1.27 12.29 -1.91
C ILE A 164 -2.55 12.69 -1.15
N LEU A 165 -2.76 12.17 0.06
CA LEU A 165 -3.92 12.53 0.89
C LEU A 165 -3.89 14.00 1.31
N LEU A 166 -2.73 14.52 1.72
CA LEU A 166 -2.56 15.93 2.07
C LEU A 166 -2.76 16.84 0.85
N PHE A 167 -2.24 16.43 -0.31
CA PHE A 167 -2.41 17.14 -1.57
C PHE A 167 -3.89 17.21 -1.98
N PHE A 168 -4.61 16.08 -1.98
CA PHE A 168 -6.03 16.05 -2.34
C PHE A 168 -6.92 16.73 -1.31
N SER A 169 -6.66 16.56 -0.02
CA SER A 169 -7.42 17.30 1.01
C SER A 169 -7.20 18.81 0.89
N GLY A 170 -5.94 19.25 0.77
CA GLY A 170 -5.60 20.64 0.52
C GLY A 170 -6.29 21.17 -0.74
N TYR A 171 -6.31 20.39 -1.82
CA TYR A 171 -7.05 20.74 -3.03
C TYR A 171 -8.53 21.03 -2.77
N PHE A 172 -9.25 20.09 -2.14
CA PHE A 172 -10.69 20.25 -1.92
C PHE A 172 -11.02 21.35 -0.91
N PHE A 173 -10.17 21.56 0.11
CA PHE A 173 -10.42 22.58 1.12
C PHE A 173 -10.03 23.99 0.69
N LEU A 174 -8.92 24.16 -0.05
CA LEU A 174 -8.44 25.47 -0.50
C LEU A 174 -9.28 26.01 -1.65
N PHE A 175 -9.63 25.16 -2.61
CA PHE A 175 -10.23 25.62 -3.86
C PHE A 175 -11.75 25.51 -3.89
N LYS A 176 -12.40 24.92 -2.86
CA LYS A 176 -13.85 24.64 -2.85
C LYS A 176 -14.74 25.75 -3.42
N ASN A 177 -14.45 27.00 -3.04
CA ASN A 177 -15.27 28.17 -3.37
C ASN A 177 -14.81 28.90 -4.65
N SER A 178 -13.65 28.52 -5.20
CA SER A 178 -13.03 29.17 -6.35
C SER A 178 -13.06 28.29 -7.61
N LEU A 179 -13.57 27.07 -7.51
CA LEU A 179 -13.67 26.15 -8.63
C LEU A 179 -14.90 26.49 -9.49
N MET A 180 -14.71 26.52 -10.81
CA MET A 180 -15.86 26.54 -11.74
C MET A 180 -16.66 25.23 -11.63
N ASN A 181 -17.86 25.15 -12.20
CA ASN A 181 -18.55 23.86 -12.25
C ASN A 181 -17.71 22.85 -13.05
N PHE A 182 -17.60 21.62 -12.56
CA PHE A 182 -16.82 20.59 -13.24
C PHE A 182 -17.34 20.28 -14.64
N GLU A 183 -18.66 20.38 -14.86
CA GLU A 183 -19.24 20.22 -16.20
C GLU A 183 -18.79 21.33 -17.16
N ASP A 184 -18.77 22.59 -16.69
CA ASP A 184 -18.31 23.72 -17.48
C ASP A 184 -16.82 23.63 -17.80
N PHE A 185 -16.03 23.16 -16.83
CA PHE A 185 -14.62 22.85 -17.05
C PHE A 185 -14.42 21.79 -18.14
N LEU A 186 -15.19 20.70 -18.10
CA LEU A 186 -15.12 19.69 -19.16
C LEU A 186 -15.51 20.29 -20.51
N ARG A 187 -16.60 21.05 -20.59
CA ARG A 187 -17.01 21.72 -21.83
C ARG A 187 -15.91 22.64 -22.37
N LEU A 188 -15.24 23.41 -21.49
CA LEU A 188 -14.09 24.25 -21.84
C LEU A 188 -12.95 23.41 -22.41
N THR A 189 -12.54 22.34 -21.71
CA THR A 189 -11.48 21.43 -22.18
C THR A 189 -11.81 20.84 -23.54
N PHE A 190 -13.02 20.32 -23.76
CA PHE A 190 -13.40 19.73 -25.05
C PHE A 190 -13.46 20.79 -26.17
N ARG A 191 -14.01 21.97 -25.90
CA ARG A 191 -14.06 23.06 -26.87
C ARG A 191 -12.67 23.50 -27.30
N GLU A 192 -11.80 23.79 -26.34
CA GLU A 192 -10.42 24.22 -26.61
C GLU A 192 -9.57 23.11 -27.23
N ALA A 193 -9.88 21.82 -27.03
CA ALA A 193 -9.14 20.73 -27.62
C ALA A 193 -9.32 20.61 -29.15
N PHE A 194 -10.53 20.96 -29.65
CA PHE A 194 -10.89 20.81 -31.07
C PHE A 194 -11.04 22.15 -31.81
N GLN A 195 -11.33 23.23 -31.09
CA GLN A 195 -11.50 24.57 -31.64
C GLN A 195 -10.74 25.64 -30.82
N PRO A 196 -9.42 25.48 -30.58
CA PRO A 196 -8.66 26.51 -29.88
C PRO A 196 -8.56 27.77 -30.74
N MET A 197 -8.40 28.95 -30.12
CA MET A 197 -8.22 30.21 -30.86
C MET A 197 -7.07 30.15 -31.89
N ALA A 198 -6.04 29.33 -31.65
CA ALA A 198 -4.92 29.09 -32.58
C ALA A 198 -5.33 28.39 -33.89
N ALA A 199 -6.52 27.76 -33.94
CA ALA A 199 -7.07 27.15 -35.14
C ALA A 199 -7.41 28.20 -36.21
N ALA A 200 -7.79 29.40 -35.79
CA ALA A 200 -8.18 30.50 -36.67
C ALA A 200 -6.99 31.06 -37.48
N THR A 201 -5.74 30.88 -37.00
CA THR A 201 -4.54 31.49 -37.60
C THR A 201 -3.63 30.51 -38.33
N GLY A 202 -3.75 29.20 -38.12
CA GLY A 202 -2.78 28.22 -38.63
C GLY A 202 -3.29 26.83 -39.01
N GLY A 203 -4.60 26.58 -38.93
CA GLY A 203 -5.21 25.29 -39.30
C GLY A 203 -4.76 24.10 -38.44
N SER A 204 -5.11 22.89 -38.86
CA SER A 204 -4.94 21.64 -38.08
C SER A 204 -3.48 21.28 -37.78
N PHE A 205 -2.53 21.66 -38.64
CA PHE A 205 -1.10 21.38 -38.43
C PHE A 205 -0.53 22.15 -37.24
N VAL A 206 -0.88 23.43 -37.10
CA VAL A 206 -0.45 24.25 -35.95
C VAL A 206 -1.03 23.68 -34.65
N LEU A 207 -2.27 23.19 -34.67
CA LEU A 207 -2.88 22.52 -33.52
C LEU A 207 -2.13 21.25 -33.11
N ALA A 208 -1.84 20.38 -34.09
CA ALA A 208 -1.09 19.16 -33.84
C ALA A 208 0.29 19.46 -33.23
N ARG A 209 0.96 20.52 -33.70
CA ARG A 209 2.24 20.98 -33.13
C ARG A 209 2.11 21.46 -31.68
N ILE A 210 1.14 22.32 -31.40
CA ILE A 210 0.93 22.89 -30.05
C ILE A 210 0.60 21.77 -29.06
N PHE A 211 -0.40 20.94 -29.36
CA PHE A 211 -0.80 19.86 -28.47
C PHE A 211 0.25 18.76 -28.36
N GLY A 212 0.98 18.47 -29.44
CA GLY A 212 2.12 17.56 -29.42
C GLY A 212 3.25 18.06 -28.52
N MET A 213 3.60 19.35 -28.62
CA MET A 213 4.62 19.98 -27.77
C MET A 213 4.18 20.02 -26.30
N ALA A 214 2.94 20.42 -26.02
CA ALA A 214 2.42 20.54 -24.67
C ALA A 214 2.27 19.18 -23.99
N SER A 215 1.74 18.17 -24.70
CA SER A 215 1.68 16.79 -24.20
C SER A 215 3.09 16.21 -24.01
N GLY A 216 3.99 16.46 -24.96
CA GLY A 216 5.40 16.07 -24.85
C GLY A 216 6.07 16.64 -23.61
N MET A 217 5.85 17.93 -23.32
CA MET A 217 6.36 18.59 -22.11
C MET A 217 5.83 17.92 -20.84
N PHE A 218 4.54 17.58 -20.80
CA PHE A 218 3.96 16.82 -19.70
C PHE A 218 4.64 15.45 -19.51
N PHE A 219 4.88 14.67 -20.57
CA PHE A 219 5.48 13.35 -20.44
C PHE A 219 6.97 13.37 -20.07
N VAL A 220 7.72 14.34 -20.59
CA VAL A 220 9.11 14.56 -20.15
C VAL A 220 9.13 14.94 -18.67
N SER A 221 8.21 15.80 -18.23
CA SER A 221 8.07 16.19 -16.81
C SER A 221 7.74 14.99 -15.93
N THR A 222 6.74 14.18 -16.30
CA THR A 222 6.38 12.93 -15.58
C THR A 222 7.41 11.82 -15.74
N GLU A 223 8.54 12.11 -16.39
CA GLU A 223 9.68 11.21 -16.54
C GLU A 223 9.36 9.97 -17.37
N THR A 224 8.23 10.00 -18.07
CA THR A 224 7.74 8.91 -18.88
C THR A 224 8.58 8.84 -20.15
N GLY A 225 9.20 7.67 -20.38
CA GLY A 225 10.12 7.48 -21.51
C GLY A 225 11.58 7.84 -21.23
N ILE A 226 11.92 8.43 -20.06
CA ILE A 226 13.32 8.70 -19.64
C ILE A 226 13.98 7.44 -19.06
N GLY A 227 13.18 6.41 -18.71
CA GLY A 227 13.69 5.11 -18.29
C GLY A 227 14.07 5.00 -16.81
N LYS A 228 13.78 6.01 -15.99
CA LYS A 228 14.00 5.98 -14.54
C LYS A 228 13.23 4.85 -13.84
N SER A 229 11.94 4.68 -14.18
CA SER A 229 11.07 3.70 -13.52
C SER A 229 11.53 2.25 -13.68
N ALA A 230 12.34 1.95 -14.71
CA ALA A 230 12.98 0.66 -14.91
C ALA A 230 13.98 0.33 -13.79
N GLY A 231 14.72 1.31 -13.27
CA GLY A 231 15.68 1.11 -12.19
C GLY A 231 15.02 0.50 -10.95
N LEU A 232 13.94 1.14 -10.46
CA LEU A 232 13.17 0.68 -9.30
C LEU A 232 12.35 -0.59 -9.60
N SER A 233 11.78 -0.71 -10.80
CA SER A 233 10.98 -1.88 -11.18
C SER A 233 11.81 -3.17 -11.26
N GLY A 234 13.07 -3.08 -11.70
CA GLY A 234 13.94 -4.25 -11.83
C GLY A 234 14.30 -4.92 -10.50
N VAL A 235 14.18 -4.23 -9.37
CA VAL A 235 14.41 -4.83 -8.04
C VAL A 235 13.16 -5.40 -7.38
N VAL A 236 12.01 -5.32 -8.05
CA VAL A 236 10.75 -5.87 -7.54
C VAL A 236 10.83 -7.39 -7.48
N ARG A 237 10.31 -7.93 -6.39
CA ARG A 237 10.10 -9.34 -6.17
C ARG A 237 8.85 -9.78 -6.90
N THR A 238 9.03 -10.48 -8.02
CA THR A 238 7.96 -10.99 -8.87
C THR A 238 8.35 -12.34 -9.47
N ASP A 239 7.35 -13.16 -9.75
CA ASP A 239 7.40 -14.42 -10.49
C ASP A 239 7.39 -14.19 -12.01
N TYR A 240 6.59 -13.22 -12.49
CA TYR A 240 6.54 -12.84 -13.90
C TYR A 240 7.00 -11.39 -14.12
N PRO A 241 7.86 -11.12 -15.11
CA PRO A 241 8.26 -9.75 -15.48
C PRO A 241 7.08 -8.86 -15.89
N ALA A 242 6.09 -9.44 -16.58
CA ALA A 242 4.91 -8.72 -17.05
C ALA A 242 4.04 -8.15 -15.91
N LYS A 243 3.95 -8.82 -14.75
CA LYS A 243 3.14 -8.34 -13.60
C LYS A 243 3.57 -6.96 -13.13
N GLN A 244 4.88 -6.74 -12.97
CA GLN A 244 5.39 -5.42 -12.60
C GLN A 244 5.21 -4.41 -13.73
N GLY A 245 5.31 -4.85 -15.00
CA GLY A 245 4.93 -4.03 -16.15
C GLY A 245 3.54 -3.43 -15.98
N LEU A 246 2.54 -4.29 -15.71
CA LEU A 246 1.15 -3.89 -15.53
C LEU A 246 0.98 -2.91 -14.35
N VAL A 247 1.62 -3.19 -13.21
CA VAL A 247 1.57 -2.29 -12.04
C VAL A 247 2.20 -0.93 -12.36
N SER A 248 3.33 -0.90 -13.08
CA SER A 248 4.00 0.34 -13.45
C SER A 248 3.19 1.22 -14.41
N MET A 249 2.32 0.64 -15.26
CA MET A 249 1.43 1.41 -16.14
C MET A 249 0.44 2.28 -15.38
N LEU A 250 -0.03 1.80 -14.22
CA LEU A 250 -1.00 2.52 -13.37
C LEU A 250 -0.46 3.88 -12.90
N ALA A 251 0.87 4.04 -12.83
CA ALA A 251 1.49 5.31 -12.43
C ALA A 251 1.25 6.38 -13.50
N THR A 252 1.46 6.05 -14.79
CA THR A 252 1.17 6.96 -15.91
C THR A 252 -0.32 7.30 -15.98
N PHE A 253 -1.21 6.35 -15.68
CA PHE A 253 -2.64 6.65 -15.56
C PHE A 253 -2.92 7.66 -14.45
N PHE A 254 -2.39 7.41 -13.24
CA PHE A 254 -2.61 8.30 -12.11
C PHE A 254 -2.07 9.71 -12.36
N GLU A 255 -0.85 9.82 -12.89
CA GLU A 255 -0.20 11.08 -13.25
C GLU A 255 -1.00 11.83 -14.34
N GLY A 256 -1.35 11.14 -15.43
CA GLY A 256 -1.95 11.72 -16.64
C GLY A 256 -3.47 11.91 -16.62
N PHE A 257 -4.22 11.20 -15.78
CA PHE A 257 -5.68 11.34 -15.67
C PHE A 257 -6.11 11.99 -14.36
N VAL A 258 -5.46 11.66 -13.23
CA VAL A 258 -5.92 12.14 -11.92
C VAL A 258 -5.23 13.45 -11.58
N VAL A 259 -3.90 13.47 -11.56
CA VAL A 259 -3.14 14.66 -11.12
C VAL A 259 -3.26 15.80 -12.12
N SER A 260 -3.10 15.52 -13.42
CA SER A 260 -3.23 16.55 -14.47
C SER A 260 -4.60 17.22 -14.50
N THR A 261 -5.68 16.44 -14.35
CA THR A 261 -7.05 16.96 -14.32
C THR A 261 -7.23 17.92 -13.16
N LEU A 262 -6.78 17.54 -11.96
CA LEU A 262 -6.89 18.40 -10.78
C LEU A 262 -6.11 19.71 -10.97
N VAL A 263 -4.85 19.62 -11.42
CA VAL A 263 -3.99 20.80 -11.57
C VAL A 263 -4.54 21.74 -12.66
N ILE A 264 -4.89 21.21 -13.83
CA ILE A 264 -5.43 22.03 -14.93
C ILE A 264 -6.80 22.61 -14.55
N TYR A 265 -7.63 21.86 -13.80
CA TYR A 265 -8.93 22.34 -13.36
C TYR A 265 -8.83 23.53 -12.41
N VAL A 266 -7.93 23.48 -11.41
CA VAL A 266 -7.69 24.64 -10.52
C VAL A 266 -7.12 25.83 -11.27
N LEU A 267 -6.09 25.62 -12.09
CA LEU A 267 -5.47 26.72 -12.83
C LEU A 267 -6.48 27.35 -13.80
N SER A 268 -7.29 26.55 -14.49
CA SER A 268 -8.34 27.06 -15.37
C SER A 268 -9.45 27.77 -14.61
N SER A 269 -9.82 27.31 -13.41
CA SER A 269 -10.82 27.96 -12.56
C SER A 269 -10.36 29.32 -12.07
N TYR A 270 -9.06 29.48 -11.84
CA TYR A 270 -8.45 30.75 -11.47
C TYR A 270 -8.14 31.66 -12.67
N GLY A 271 -8.24 31.13 -13.90
CA GLY A 271 -7.82 31.85 -15.12
C GLY A 271 -6.30 31.97 -15.28
N ALA A 272 -5.52 31.04 -14.70
CA ALA A 272 -4.07 31.03 -14.72
C ALA A 272 -3.50 30.24 -15.92
N PHE A 273 -3.71 30.78 -17.13
CA PHE A 273 -3.28 30.14 -18.37
C PHE A 273 -1.85 30.50 -18.76
N ARG A 274 -1.36 31.68 -18.40
CA ARG A 274 -0.01 32.18 -18.74
C ARG A 274 0.92 32.18 -17.54
N MET A 275 2.23 32.28 -17.79
CA MET A 275 3.25 32.27 -16.72
C MET A 275 2.98 33.33 -15.65
N GLU A 276 2.69 34.56 -16.06
CA GLU A 276 2.42 35.68 -15.14
C GLU A 276 1.21 35.39 -14.24
N GLU A 277 0.14 34.87 -14.82
CA GLU A 277 -1.10 34.52 -14.11
C GLU A 277 -0.88 33.34 -13.15
N GLN A 278 -0.05 32.35 -13.54
CA GLN A 278 0.33 31.25 -12.67
C GLN A 278 1.21 31.70 -11.50
N VAL A 279 2.12 32.65 -11.72
CA VAL A 279 2.90 33.26 -10.63
C VAL A 279 1.98 34.01 -9.66
N VAL A 280 0.99 34.75 -10.17
CA VAL A 280 -0.03 35.41 -9.33
C VAL A 280 -0.82 34.39 -8.52
N PHE A 281 -1.27 33.30 -9.14
CA PHE A 281 -1.96 32.20 -8.46
C PHE A 281 -1.10 31.59 -7.34
N LEU A 282 0.17 31.30 -7.62
CA LEU A 282 1.09 30.75 -6.61
C LEU A 282 1.32 31.73 -5.46
N ASN A 283 1.49 33.02 -5.76
CA ASN A 283 1.63 34.05 -4.72
C ASN A 283 0.39 34.16 -3.84
N ALA A 284 -0.82 34.06 -4.41
CA ALA A 284 -2.05 34.03 -3.65
C ALA A 284 -2.12 32.81 -2.70
N LEU A 285 -1.64 31.64 -3.17
CA LEU A 285 -1.54 30.45 -2.32
C LEU A 285 -0.53 30.63 -1.18
N PHE A 286 0.61 31.27 -1.45
CA PHE A 286 1.62 31.56 -0.43
C PHE A 286 1.13 32.59 0.59
N GLN A 287 0.35 33.60 0.21
CA GLN A 287 -0.21 34.56 1.18
C GLN A 287 -1.09 33.91 2.26
N GLY A 288 -1.74 32.79 1.96
CA GLY A 288 -2.49 32.01 2.93
C GLY A 288 -1.64 31.11 3.86
N HIS A 289 -0.31 31.24 3.85
CA HIS A 289 0.63 30.31 4.50
C HIS A 289 0.36 30.00 5.98
N ALA A 290 -0.27 30.91 6.73
CA ALA A 290 -0.58 30.69 8.15
C ALA A 290 -1.76 29.71 8.38
N SER A 291 -2.58 29.43 7.35
CA SER A 291 -3.71 28.51 7.48
C SER A 291 -3.23 27.05 7.60
N PRO A 292 -3.80 26.25 8.53
CA PRO A 292 -3.49 24.82 8.65
C PRO A 292 -3.68 24.04 7.34
N VAL A 293 -4.61 24.49 6.48
CA VAL A 293 -4.89 23.84 5.19
C VAL A 293 -3.77 24.14 4.18
N ASN A 294 -3.27 25.38 4.12
CA ASN A 294 -2.14 25.76 3.27
C ASN A 294 -0.87 25.03 3.73
N LEU A 295 -0.62 24.96 5.03
CA LEU A 295 0.52 24.22 5.59
C LEU A 295 0.44 22.72 5.26
N ALA A 296 -0.75 22.11 5.34
CA ALA A 296 -0.95 20.72 4.95
C ALA A 296 -0.70 20.51 3.44
N PHE A 297 -1.22 21.41 2.60
CA PHE A 297 -1.03 21.38 1.16
C PHE A 297 0.44 21.52 0.77
N PHE A 298 1.14 22.55 1.26
CA PHE A 298 2.57 22.75 1.01
C PHE A 298 3.45 21.66 1.67
N GLY A 299 3.01 21.11 2.80
CA GLY A 299 3.65 19.96 3.44
C GLY A 299 3.65 18.72 2.55
N SER A 300 2.61 18.52 1.73
CA SER A 300 2.57 17.42 0.75
C SER A 300 3.72 17.50 -0.26
N PHE A 301 4.03 18.72 -0.71
CA PHE A 301 5.11 18.98 -1.66
C PHE A 301 6.50 18.74 -1.07
N LEU A 302 6.70 19.04 0.22
CA LEU A 302 7.94 18.68 0.93
C LEU A 302 8.13 17.15 0.97
N LEU A 303 7.05 16.41 1.27
CA LEU A 303 7.08 14.93 1.29
C LEU A 303 7.39 14.37 -0.10
N PHE A 304 6.75 14.88 -1.14
CA PHE A 304 7.03 14.48 -2.51
C PHE A 304 8.45 14.82 -2.94
N GLY A 305 9.00 15.95 -2.52
CA GLY A 305 10.40 16.31 -2.76
C GLY A 305 11.37 15.28 -2.20
N VAL A 306 11.19 14.86 -0.93
CA VAL A 306 12.01 13.80 -0.31
C VAL A 306 11.90 12.48 -1.09
N VAL A 307 10.69 12.07 -1.44
CA VAL A 307 10.48 10.81 -2.20
C VAL A 307 11.03 10.92 -3.63
N SER A 308 10.97 12.11 -4.24
CA SER A 308 11.51 12.37 -5.56
C SER A 308 13.02 12.21 -5.60
N ILE A 309 13.73 12.92 -4.73
CA ILE A 309 15.19 12.89 -4.66
C ILE A 309 15.69 11.46 -4.39
N THR A 310 15.04 10.72 -3.49
CA THR A 310 15.43 9.34 -3.16
C THR A 310 15.20 8.35 -4.31
N GLY A 311 14.08 8.49 -5.04
CA GLY A 311 13.79 7.66 -6.22
C GLY A 311 14.79 7.90 -7.35
N TRP A 312 15.13 9.17 -7.60
CA TRP A 312 16.12 9.57 -8.61
C TRP A 312 17.54 9.16 -8.24
N PHE A 313 17.91 9.36 -6.98
CA PHE A 313 19.20 8.93 -6.46
C PHE A 313 19.45 7.45 -6.78
N TYR A 314 18.45 6.59 -6.57
CA TYR A 314 18.61 5.15 -6.81
C TYR A 314 18.84 4.85 -8.30
N THR A 315 18.12 5.51 -9.20
CA THR A 315 18.35 5.39 -10.65
C THR A 315 19.76 5.85 -11.03
N GLY A 316 20.23 6.97 -10.47
CA GLY A 316 21.61 7.42 -10.65
C GLY A 316 22.64 6.42 -10.13
N GLU A 317 22.37 5.79 -8.98
CA GLU A 317 23.24 4.73 -8.45
C GLU A 317 23.32 3.55 -9.43
N GLN A 318 22.21 3.16 -10.08
CA GLN A 318 22.22 2.11 -11.10
C GLN A 318 23.06 2.51 -12.33
N ASN A 319 22.92 3.75 -12.81
CA ASN A 319 23.73 4.24 -13.91
C ASN A 319 25.22 4.33 -13.53
N ALA A 320 25.54 4.79 -12.33
CA ALA A 320 26.91 4.88 -11.83
C ALA A 320 27.55 3.50 -11.68
N LEU A 321 26.79 2.51 -11.19
CA LEU A 321 27.24 1.12 -11.10
C LEU A 321 27.51 0.52 -12.48
N TYR A 322 26.75 0.91 -13.50
CA TYR A 322 26.97 0.48 -14.87
C TYR A 322 28.25 1.09 -15.47
N VAL A 323 28.44 2.40 -15.31
CA VAL A 323 29.58 3.13 -15.91
C VAL A 323 30.89 2.86 -15.16
N PHE A 324 30.87 2.94 -13.83
CA PHE A 324 32.08 2.97 -13.01
C PHE A 324 32.26 1.74 -12.09
N GLY A 325 31.27 0.86 -12.00
CA GLY A 325 31.30 -0.31 -11.10
C GLY A 325 31.09 0.04 -9.62
N GLU A 326 31.20 -0.96 -8.74
CA GLU A 326 30.86 -0.83 -7.31
C GLU A 326 31.79 0.12 -6.54
N ARG A 327 33.10 0.14 -6.83
CA ARG A 327 34.09 0.95 -6.10
C ARG A 327 33.86 2.46 -6.27
N PHE A 328 33.52 2.89 -7.49
CA PHE A 328 33.29 4.30 -7.82
C PHE A 328 31.85 4.76 -7.64
N ALA A 329 30.88 3.86 -7.42
CA ALA A 329 29.50 4.25 -7.11
C ALA A 329 29.41 5.10 -5.81
N ASN A 330 30.35 4.95 -4.88
CA ASN A 330 30.45 5.81 -3.69
C ASN A 330 30.74 7.28 -4.05
N PHE A 331 31.55 7.52 -5.09
CA PHE A 331 31.83 8.87 -5.58
C PHE A 331 30.56 9.55 -6.09
N PHE A 332 29.72 8.83 -6.85
CA PHE A 332 28.43 9.34 -7.29
C PHE A 332 27.54 9.78 -6.11
N ARG A 333 27.55 9.04 -5.00
CA ARG A 333 26.76 9.42 -3.81
C ARG A 333 27.18 10.77 -3.25
N MET A 334 28.50 10.99 -3.13
CA MET A 334 29.06 12.26 -2.66
C MET A 334 28.78 13.38 -3.65
N LEU A 335 28.99 13.13 -4.94
CA LEU A 335 28.71 14.09 -6.01
C LEU A 335 27.24 14.54 -5.97
N PHE A 336 26.31 13.60 -5.85
CA PHE A 336 24.88 13.89 -5.78
C PHE A 336 24.53 14.81 -4.60
N LEU A 337 25.05 14.52 -3.40
CA LEU A 337 24.82 15.33 -2.21
C LEU A 337 25.44 16.73 -2.32
N VAL A 338 26.64 16.82 -2.88
CA VAL A 338 27.29 18.12 -3.13
C VAL A 338 26.48 18.91 -4.15
N THR A 339 26.02 18.30 -5.24
CA THR A 339 25.22 18.99 -6.27
C THR A 339 23.94 19.58 -5.69
N ILE A 340 23.15 18.81 -4.92
CA ILE A 340 21.88 19.33 -4.37
C ILE A 340 22.11 20.48 -3.38
N LEU A 341 23.16 20.42 -2.55
CA LEU A 341 23.49 21.48 -1.60
C LEU A 341 24.07 22.72 -2.29
N SER A 342 24.97 22.54 -3.26
CA SER A 342 25.57 23.64 -4.02
C SER A 342 24.52 24.42 -4.80
N VAL A 343 23.58 23.73 -5.45
CA VAL A 343 22.50 24.38 -6.19
C VAL A 343 21.52 25.11 -5.25
N ALA A 344 21.19 24.51 -4.10
CA ALA A 344 20.39 25.20 -3.08
C ALA A 344 21.08 26.47 -2.56
N TYR A 345 22.40 26.42 -2.33
CA TYR A 345 23.19 27.58 -1.94
C TYR A 345 23.18 28.68 -3.00
N LEU A 346 23.34 28.32 -4.29
CA LEU A 346 23.25 29.27 -5.39
C LEU A 346 21.87 29.93 -5.47
N TYR A 347 20.80 29.18 -5.24
CA TYR A 347 19.44 29.73 -5.18
C TYR A 347 19.26 30.69 -4.01
N VAL A 348 19.73 30.33 -2.80
CA VAL A 348 19.65 31.22 -1.62
C VAL A 348 20.40 32.53 -1.87
N LYS A 349 21.54 32.47 -2.57
CA LYS A 349 22.36 33.67 -2.86
C LYS A 349 21.80 34.53 -3.98
N ASN A 350 21.33 33.91 -5.06
CA ASN A 350 21.03 34.63 -6.30
C ASN A 350 19.53 34.70 -6.64
N GLY A 351 18.66 34.00 -5.90
CA GLY A 351 17.20 34.06 -6.04
C GLY A 351 16.60 33.15 -7.12
N ASP A 352 15.38 33.50 -7.53
CA ASP A 352 14.50 32.64 -8.35
C ASP A 352 15.03 32.35 -9.77
N TRP A 353 15.98 33.12 -10.31
CA TRP A 353 16.53 32.84 -11.65
C TRP A 353 17.27 31.50 -11.74
N ILE A 354 17.96 31.09 -10.66
CA ILE A 354 18.66 29.80 -10.58
C ILE A 354 17.68 28.65 -10.77
N LEU A 355 16.45 28.81 -10.28
CA LEU A 355 15.39 27.84 -10.47
C LEU A 355 15.14 27.66 -11.97
N PHE A 356 14.81 28.71 -12.70
CA PHE A 356 14.49 28.63 -14.14
C PHE A 356 15.61 28.02 -14.98
N GLU A 357 16.87 28.40 -14.74
CA GLU A 357 18.03 27.87 -15.47
C GLU A 357 18.23 26.37 -15.23
N VAL A 358 18.20 25.94 -13.97
CA VAL A 358 18.39 24.53 -13.60
C VAL A 358 17.23 23.68 -14.14
N PHE A 359 16.01 24.21 -14.15
CA PHE A 359 14.86 23.58 -14.79
C PHE A 359 15.08 23.43 -16.31
N GLY A 360 15.46 24.49 -17.02
CA GLY A 360 15.71 24.46 -18.47
C GLY A 360 16.81 23.46 -18.86
N LEU A 361 17.91 23.45 -18.11
CA LEU A 361 18.99 22.47 -18.27
C LEU A 361 18.51 21.04 -18.03
N GLY A 362 17.74 20.82 -16.96
CA GLY A 362 17.20 19.51 -16.60
C GLY A 362 16.30 18.94 -17.69
N TYR A 363 15.36 19.74 -18.22
CA TYR A 363 14.48 19.33 -19.30
C TYR A 363 15.23 19.00 -20.60
N SER A 364 16.25 19.80 -20.93
CA SER A 364 17.10 19.54 -22.10
C SER A 364 17.83 18.21 -21.98
N LEU A 365 18.44 17.93 -20.82
CA LEU A 365 19.11 16.66 -20.55
C LEU A 365 18.14 15.46 -20.53
N SER A 366 16.93 15.67 -20.00
CA SER A 366 15.86 14.68 -20.00
C SER A 366 15.45 14.25 -21.40
N ILE A 367 15.33 15.20 -22.35
CA ILE A 367 15.01 14.91 -23.75
C ILE A 367 16.13 14.07 -24.39
N VAL A 368 17.40 14.46 -24.20
CA VAL A 368 18.54 13.71 -24.74
C VAL A 368 18.60 12.30 -24.16
N THR A 369 18.33 12.14 -22.87
CA THR A 369 18.29 10.84 -22.19
C THR A 369 17.15 9.95 -22.66
N ALA A 370 16.01 10.52 -23.03
CA ALA A 370 14.85 9.77 -23.49
C ALA A 370 15.10 9.08 -24.84
N VAL A 371 15.87 9.69 -25.75
CA VAL A 371 16.04 9.19 -27.13
C VAL A 371 16.53 7.73 -27.18
N PRO A 372 17.67 7.35 -26.55
CA PRO A 372 18.13 5.95 -26.53
C PRO A 372 17.11 4.98 -25.96
N VAL A 373 16.40 5.39 -24.90
CA VAL A 373 15.43 4.54 -24.22
C VAL A 373 14.22 4.32 -25.10
N LEU A 374 13.62 5.38 -25.65
CA LEU A 374 12.42 5.29 -26.48
C LEU A 374 12.64 4.40 -27.70
N ILE A 375 13.77 4.57 -28.40
CA ILE A 375 14.16 3.68 -29.52
C ILE A 375 14.20 2.23 -29.03
N SER A 376 14.84 2.00 -27.89
CA SER A 376 15.00 0.65 -27.34
C SER A 376 13.68 0.03 -26.91
N LEU A 377 12.75 0.80 -26.34
CA LEU A 377 11.43 0.31 -25.94
C LEU A 377 10.60 -0.12 -27.15
N VAL A 378 10.66 0.63 -28.24
CA VAL A 378 9.96 0.28 -29.49
C VAL A 378 10.55 -1.00 -30.10
N LEU A 379 11.88 -1.09 -30.20
CA LEU A 379 12.54 -2.27 -30.77
C LEU A 379 12.35 -3.54 -29.95
N LEU A 380 12.24 -3.41 -28.62
CA LEU A 380 12.13 -4.53 -27.69
C LEU A 380 10.69 -4.85 -27.26
N GLU A 381 9.69 -4.18 -27.84
CA GLU A 381 8.26 -4.38 -27.52
C GLU A 381 7.85 -5.86 -27.66
N LYS A 382 8.34 -6.55 -28.69
CA LYS A 382 8.04 -7.98 -28.93
C LYS A 382 8.43 -8.85 -27.74
N ILE A 383 9.55 -8.56 -27.07
CA ILE A 383 10.00 -9.33 -25.90
C ILE A 383 9.04 -9.14 -24.73
N ALA A 384 8.63 -7.89 -24.46
CA ALA A 384 7.65 -7.62 -23.41
C ALA A 384 6.28 -8.24 -23.71
N ARG A 385 5.85 -8.23 -24.98
CA ARG A 385 4.62 -8.91 -25.43
C ARG A 385 4.68 -10.42 -25.23
N MET A 386 5.82 -11.06 -25.49
CA MET A 386 6.01 -12.50 -25.21
C MET A 386 5.91 -12.81 -23.72
N GLU A 387 6.54 -12.00 -22.86
CA GLU A 387 6.41 -12.14 -21.40
C GLU A 387 4.97 -11.94 -20.92
N LEU A 388 4.22 -11.02 -21.55
CA LEU A 388 2.79 -10.85 -21.27
C LEU A 388 1.99 -12.09 -21.68
N LYS A 389 2.17 -12.59 -22.90
CA LYS A 389 1.48 -13.81 -23.37
C LYS A 389 1.80 -15.01 -22.48
N ARG A 390 3.05 -15.17 -22.07
CA ARG A 390 3.46 -16.23 -21.14
C ARG A 390 2.73 -16.11 -19.80
N PHE A 391 2.68 -14.91 -19.23
CA PHE A 391 1.92 -14.66 -18.00
C PHE A 391 0.43 -14.99 -18.19
N LEU A 392 -0.18 -14.58 -19.30
CA LEU A 392 -1.59 -14.84 -19.59
C LEU A 392 -1.92 -16.32 -19.83
N ALA A 393 -0.98 -17.11 -20.36
CA ALA A 393 -1.18 -18.51 -20.69
C ALA A 393 -0.89 -19.46 -19.52
N GLU A 394 0.16 -19.21 -18.73
CA GLU A 394 0.56 -20.08 -17.62
C GLU A 394 -0.22 -19.80 -16.32
N SER A 395 -0.92 -18.68 -16.23
CA SER A 395 -1.64 -18.28 -15.02
C SER A 395 -3.11 -18.02 -15.31
N GLY A 396 -3.98 -18.23 -14.31
CA GLY A 396 -5.34 -17.67 -14.31
C GLY A 396 -5.28 -16.15 -14.24
N ALA A 397 -4.79 -15.51 -15.31
CA ALA A 397 -4.18 -14.18 -15.23
C ALA A 397 -5.18 -13.09 -14.86
N ARG A 398 -6.45 -13.25 -15.24
CA ARG A 398 -7.52 -12.35 -14.76
C ARG A 398 -7.62 -12.36 -13.23
N TYR A 399 -7.57 -13.54 -12.62
CA TYR A 399 -7.60 -13.68 -11.16
C TYR A 399 -6.32 -13.12 -10.53
N GLU A 400 -5.14 -13.42 -11.10
CA GLU A 400 -3.86 -12.92 -10.57
C GLU A 400 -3.70 -11.39 -10.71
N VAL A 401 -4.12 -10.79 -11.83
CA VAL A 401 -4.14 -9.32 -12.00
C VAL A 401 -5.12 -8.68 -11.02
N LEU A 402 -6.34 -9.21 -10.90
CA LEU A 402 -7.33 -8.70 -9.95
C LEU A 402 -6.81 -8.80 -8.51
N LYS A 403 -6.21 -9.94 -8.16
CA LYS A 403 -5.57 -10.18 -6.86
C LYS A 403 -4.43 -9.20 -6.61
N ASP A 404 -3.52 -9.02 -7.56
CA ASP A 404 -2.38 -8.13 -7.40
C ASP A 404 -2.83 -6.66 -7.30
N PHE A 405 -3.80 -6.23 -8.12
CA PHE A 405 -4.42 -4.91 -7.98
C PHE A 405 -5.09 -4.73 -6.62
N TYR A 406 -5.87 -5.73 -6.18
CA TYR A 406 -6.51 -5.74 -4.86
C TYR A 406 -5.46 -5.62 -3.73
N LEU A 407 -4.36 -6.36 -3.80
CA LEU A 407 -3.26 -6.28 -2.83
C LEU A 407 -2.54 -4.93 -2.89
N LEU A 408 -2.39 -4.33 -4.07
CA LEU A 408 -1.85 -2.98 -4.23
C LEU A 408 -2.74 -1.97 -3.50
N VAL A 409 -4.05 -1.97 -3.76
CA VAL A 409 -5.03 -1.12 -3.08
C VAL A 409 -4.97 -1.34 -1.56
N LEU A 410 -4.98 -2.60 -1.12
CA LEU A 410 -4.86 -2.93 0.30
C LEU A 410 -3.55 -2.45 0.91
N SER A 411 -2.46 -2.29 0.16
CA SER A 411 -1.21 -1.76 0.71
C SER A 411 -1.29 -0.26 1.02
N VAL A 412 -2.10 0.48 0.27
CA VAL A 412 -2.28 1.95 0.39
C VAL A 412 -3.25 2.30 1.51
N VAL A 413 -4.36 1.57 1.57
CA VAL A 413 -5.50 1.93 2.39
C VAL A 413 -5.08 1.98 3.86
N PRO A 414 -5.38 3.06 4.63
CA PRO A 414 -5.10 3.13 6.05
C PRO A 414 -6.08 2.24 6.83
N LYS A 415 -5.92 0.92 6.68
CA LYS A 415 -6.82 -0.14 7.14
C LYS A 415 -7.25 0.04 8.59
N ASN A 416 -6.32 0.37 9.47
CA ASN A 416 -6.59 0.58 10.90
C ASN A 416 -7.52 1.78 11.14
N LEU A 417 -7.29 2.90 10.45
CA LEU A 417 -8.15 4.08 10.53
C LEU A 417 -9.54 3.77 9.97
N LEU A 418 -9.62 3.11 8.82
CA LEU A 418 -10.91 2.73 8.23
C LEU A 418 -11.69 1.76 9.13
N SER A 419 -11.04 0.73 9.69
CA SER A 419 -11.68 -0.18 10.64
C SER A 419 -12.15 0.55 11.91
N LEU A 420 -11.39 1.53 12.40
CA LEU A 420 -11.78 2.34 13.56
C LEU A 420 -13.02 3.19 13.24
N LEU A 421 -13.00 3.93 12.14
CA LEU A 421 -14.14 4.75 11.69
C LEU A 421 -15.39 3.89 11.45
N PHE A 422 -15.20 2.74 10.80
CA PHE A 422 -16.27 1.79 10.57
C PHE A 422 -16.84 1.23 11.88
N GLY A 423 -16.00 0.87 12.84
CA GLY A 423 -16.44 0.41 14.16
C GLY A 423 -17.24 1.48 14.92
N LEU A 424 -16.85 2.75 14.83
CA LEU A 424 -17.60 3.88 15.39
C LEU A 424 -18.97 4.03 14.72
N LEU A 425 -19.02 3.98 13.38
CA LEU A 425 -20.26 4.05 12.62
C LEU A 425 -21.19 2.86 12.92
N ALA A 426 -20.66 1.63 12.90
CA ALA A 426 -21.43 0.43 13.18
C ALA A 426 -21.97 0.38 14.62
N SER A 427 -21.30 1.04 15.56
CA SER A 427 -21.75 1.15 16.95
C SER A 427 -22.68 2.34 17.19
N SER A 428 -22.87 3.22 16.22
CA SER A 428 -23.72 4.40 16.36
C SER A 428 -25.19 4.01 16.50
N ARG A 429 -25.92 4.76 17.34
CA ARG A 429 -27.37 4.62 17.53
C ARG A 429 -28.07 5.54 16.53
N LEU A 430 -28.37 5.01 15.36
CA LEU A 430 -29.14 5.74 14.35
C LEU A 430 -30.63 5.78 14.73
N PRO A 431 -31.39 6.79 14.27
CA PRO A 431 -32.85 6.78 14.37
C PRO A 431 -33.45 5.49 13.80
N ARG A 432 -34.46 4.93 14.47
CA ARG A 432 -35.03 3.60 14.13
C ARG A 432 -35.46 3.47 12.67
N PHE A 433 -36.00 4.53 12.08
CA PHE A 433 -36.45 4.54 10.68
C PHE A 433 -35.30 4.36 9.67
N LEU A 434 -34.05 4.72 10.03
CA LEU A 434 -32.86 4.43 9.22
C LEU A 434 -32.22 3.09 9.60
N LEU A 435 -32.16 2.80 10.89
CA LEU A 435 -31.47 1.61 11.40
C LEU A 435 -32.14 0.31 10.93
N ILE A 436 -33.46 0.19 11.08
CA ILE A 436 -34.16 -1.07 10.77
C ILE A 436 -33.98 -1.48 9.30
N PRO A 437 -34.14 -0.59 8.29
CA PRO A 437 -33.80 -0.91 6.91
C PRO A 437 -32.35 -1.35 6.71
N ILE A 438 -31.39 -0.69 7.37
CA ILE A 438 -29.97 -1.06 7.31
C ILE A 438 -29.75 -2.48 7.85
N LEU A 439 -30.33 -2.82 9.01
CA LEU A 439 -30.21 -4.15 9.60
C LEU A 439 -30.82 -5.22 8.69
N LYS A 440 -32.04 -4.98 8.17
CA LYS A 440 -32.71 -5.91 7.24
C LYS A 440 -31.92 -6.09 5.94
N ALA A 441 -31.40 -5.00 5.38
CA ALA A 441 -30.55 -5.05 4.18
C ALA A 441 -29.26 -5.84 4.44
N PHE A 442 -28.63 -5.63 5.60
CA PHE A 442 -27.44 -6.36 6.01
C PHE A 442 -27.71 -7.86 6.19
N ALA A 443 -28.80 -8.21 6.89
CA ALA A 443 -29.23 -9.60 7.08
C ALA A 443 -29.48 -10.30 5.74
N LYS A 444 -30.16 -9.62 4.79
CA LYS A 444 -30.44 -10.15 3.46
C LYS A 444 -29.16 -10.30 2.62
N ALA A 445 -28.28 -9.29 2.61
CA ALA A 445 -27.06 -9.29 1.82
C ALA A 445 -26.11 -10.43 2.22
N TYR A 446 -25.99 -10.70 3.52
CA TYR A 446 -25.14 -11.76 4.06
C TYR A 446 -25.87 -13.07 4.33
N LYS A 447 -27.18 -13.18 4.06
CA LYS A 447 -27.99 -14.38 4.33
C LYS A 447 -27.88 -14.84 5.80
N ILE A 448 -27.96 -13.88 6.72
CA ILE A 448 -27.94 -14.15 8.17
C ILE A 448 -29.24 -14.83 8.56
N ASN A 449 -29.14 -15.96 9.26
CA ASN A 449 -30.29 -16.57 9.91
C ASN A 449 -30.67 -15.73 11.14
N VAL A 450 -31.80 -15.04 11.06
CA VAL A 450 -32.29 -14.16 12.14
C VAL A 450 -33.11 -14.96 13.16
N ASP A 451 -33.65 -16.12 12.76
CA ASP A 451 -34.57 -16.90 13.60
C ASP A 451 -33.87 -17.58 14.79
N GLU A 452 -32.55 -17.79 14.69
CA GLU A 452 -31.71 -18.30 15.77
C GLU A 452 -31.24 -17.22 16.76
N ALA A 453 -31.47 -15.93 16.46
CA ALA A 453 -31.07 -14.82 17.32
C ALA A 453 -31.96 -14.73 18.57
N GLU A 454 -31.37 -14.32 19.69
CA GLU A 454 -32.11 -14.14 20.96
C GLU A 454 -33.14 -13.00 20.87
N LEU A 455 -32.82 -11.93 20.13
CA LEU A 455 -33.66 -10.74 19.98
C LEU A 455 -34.15 -10.59 18.55
N GLU A 456 -35.31 -9.95 18.37
CA GLU A 456 -35.78 -9.56 17.05
C GLU A 456 -34.92 -8.46 16.44
N ILE A 457 -34.88 -8.41 15.10
CA ILE A 457 -34.03 -7.45 14.38
C ILE A 457 -34.31 -5.98 14.74
N GLN A 458 -35.53 -5.67 15.21
CA GLN A 458 -35.97 -4.32 15.57
C GLN A 458 -35.48 -3.87 16.95
N GLU A 459 -35.05 -4.82 17.80
CA GLU A 459 -34.61 -4.55 19.17
C GLU A 459 -33.14 -4.14 19.25
N TYR A 460 -32.37 -4.39 18.19
CA TYR A 460 -30.97 -4.00 18.13
C TYR A 460 -30.81 -2.50 17.93
N ASN A 461 -30.02 -1.87 18.81
CA ASN A 461 -29.79 -0.42 18.80
C ASN A 461 -28.64 0.04 17.89
N SER A 462 -27.94 -0.89 17.22
CA SER A 462 -26.88 -0.58 16.26
C SER A 462 -26.56 -1.79 15.38
N LEU A 463 -25.87 -1.57 14.26
CA LEU A 463 -25.39 -2.65 13.39
C LEU A 463 -24.43 -3.60 14.12
N ASN A 464 -23.56 -3.07 14.96
CA ASN A 464 -22.59 -3.86 15.72
C ASN A 464 -23.30 -4.73 16.78
N ALA A 465 -24.37 -4.22 17.41
CA ALA A 465 -25.18 -5.01 18.34
C ALA A 465 -25.88 -6.19 17.63
N PHE A 466 -26.43 -5.96 16.44
CA PHE A 466 -27.01 -7.03 15.60
C PHE A 466 -25.95 -8.03 15.13
N PHE A 467 -24.78 -7.55 14.71
CA PHE A 467 -23.69 -8.41 14.25
C PHE A 467 -23.16 -9.32 15.37
N THR A 468 -23.06 -8.77 16.59
CA THR A 468 -22.66 -9.50 17.80
C THR A 468 -23.85 -10.05 18.59
N ARG A 469 -24.99 -10.30 17.91
CA ARG A 469 -26.18 -10.93 18.48
C ARG A 469 -25.82 -12.15 19.31
N ALA A 470 -26.53 -12.39 20.40
CA ALA A 470 -26.55 -13.69 21.06
C ALA A 470 -27.50 -14.63 20.29
N LEU A 471 -27.29 -15.93 20.44
CA LEU A 471 -28.21 -16.95 19.93
C LEU A 471 -29.13 -17.43 21.06
N LYS A 472 -30.30 -17.97 20.68
CA LYS A 472 -31.18 -18.69 21.60
C LYS A 472 -30.43 -19.87 22.24
N ALA A 473 -30.76 -20.21 23.48
CA ALA A 473 -30.04 -21.22 24.25
C ALA A 473 -30.05 -22.61 23.56
N GLU A 474 -31.14 -22.94 22.88
CA GLU A 474 -31.35 -24.16 22.13
C GLU A 474 -30.73 -24.15 20.72
N ALA A 475 -30.18 -23.03 20.26
CA ALA A 475 -29.68 -22.90 18.89
C ALA A 475 -28.44 -23.78 18.61
N ARG A 476 -27.68 -24.15 19.65
CA ARG A 476 -26.45 -24.95 19.53
C ARG A 476 -26.37 -25.98 20.65
N ILE A 477 -26.09 -27.21 20.28
CA ILE A 477 -25.85 -28.31 21.21
C ILE A 477 -24.33 -28.40 21.44
N ILE A 478 -23.93 -28.34 22.70
CA ILE A 478 -22.52 -28.40 23.11
C ILE A 478 -22.24 -29.84 23.54
N ASP A 479 -21.21 -30.46 22.95
CA ASP A 479 -20.81 -31.80 23.35
C ASP A 479 -20.47 -31.87 24.85
N SER A 480 -21.00 -32.89 25.52
CA SER A 480 -20.91 -33.06 26.97
C SER A 480 -19.70 -33.88 27.42
N ALA A 481 -18.97 -34.54 26.53
CA ALA A 481 -17.88 -35.44 26.90
C ALA A 481 -16.66 -34.65 27.37
N ASP A 482 -16.21 -34.85 28.62
CA ASP A 482 -15.13 -34.06 29.23
C ASP A 482 -13.83 -34.05 28.41
N ASN A 483 -13.50 -35.15 27.74
CA ASN A 483 -12.28 -35.33 26.94
C ASN A 483 -12.39 -34.86 25.49
N GLU A 484 -13.51 -34.28 25.08
CA GLU A 484 -13.67 -33.75 23.72
C GLU A 484 -13.42 -32.23 23.67
N LEU A 485 -12.73 -31.79 22.61
CA LEU A 485 -12.55 -30.37 22.30
C LEU A 485 -13.60 -29.99 21.26
N VAL A 486 -14.32 -28.90 21.50
CA VAL A 486 -15.37 -28.43 20.59
C VAL A 486 -14.92 -27.20 19.81
N SER A 487 -15.56 -26.96 18.67
CA SER A 487 -15.39 -25.71 17.92
C SER A 487 -15.79 -24.52 18.81
N PRO A 488 -14.95 -23.48 18.91
CA PRO A 488 -15.26 -22.29 19.70
C PRO A 488 -16.17 -21.30 18.96
N VAL A 489 -16.44 -21.52 17.66
CA VAL A 489 -17.11 -20.56 16.78
C VAL A 489 -17.96 -21.26 15.72
N ASP A 490 -18.91 -20.52 15.16
CA ASP A 490 -19.53 -20.85 13.88
C ASP A 490 -18.63 -20.37 12.74
N ALA A 491 -18.16 -21.27 11.89
CA ALA A 491 -17.13 -20.95 10.92
C ALA A 491 -17.01 -21.98 9.79
N ARG A 492 -16.07 -21.74 8.87
CA ARG A 492 -15.50 -22.77 8.01
C ARG A 492 -14.10 -23.17 8.45
N ILE A 493 -13.77 -24.46 8.38
CA ILE A 493 -12.41 -24.94 8.67
C ILE A 493 -11.53 -24.67 7.45
N THR A 494 -10.50 -23.83 7.61
CA THR A 494 -9.62 -23.42 6.50
C THR A 494 -8.23 -24.04 6.54
N GLY A 495 -7.90 -24.76 7.61
CA GLY A 495 -6.65 -25.51 7.76
C GLY A 495 -6.53 -26.10 9.16
N TYR A 496 -6.02 -27.33 9.24
CA TYR A 496 -5.67 -27.97 10.50
C TYR A 496 -4.51 -28.96 10.28
N GLY A 497 -3.81 -29.33 11.35
CA GLY A 497 -2.74 -30.32 11.29
C GLY A 497 -1.69 -30.13 12.38
N ASP A 498 -0.50 -30.69 12.14
CA ASP A 498 0.64 -30.64 13.07
C ASP A 498 1.51 -29.40 12.85
N ILE A 499 2.12 -28.91 13.94
CA ILE A 499 3.03 -27.76 13.96
C ILE A 499 4.48 -28.25 13.87
N ASN A 500 5.02 -28.43 12.67
CA ASN A 500 6.36 -29.01 12.51
C ASN A 500 7.47 -27.97 12.72
N GLN A 501 8.31 -28.14 13.75
CA GLN A 501 9.46 -27.24 14.02
C GLN A 501 9.07 -25.75 14.04
N ARG A 502 7.92 -25.43 14.65
CA ARG A 502 7.34 -24.07 14.74
C ARG A 502 6.80 -23.52 13.41
N ILE A 503 6.62 -24.36 12.38
CA ILE A 503 6.00 -23.97 11.11
C ILE A 503 4.54 -24.42 11.13
N ILE A 504 3.64 -23.47 10.89
CA ILE A 504 2.22 -23.73 10.70
C ILE A 504 1.90 -23.55 9.22
N ILE A 505 1.24 -24.54 8.63
CA ILE A 505 0.76 -24.49 7.26
C ILE A 505 -0.59 -23.74 7.25
N GLN A 506 -0.59 -22.53 6.75
CA GLN A 506 -1.80 -21.82 6.38
C GLN A 506 -2.47 -22.52 5.18
N ALA A 507 -3.72 -22.14 4.90
CA ALA A 507 -4.47 -22.60 3.74
C ALA A 507 -3.65 -22.59 2.42
N LYS A 508 -3.80 -23.65 1.62
CA LYS A 508 -3.15 -23.85 0.30
C LYS A 508 -1.61 -23.71 0.30
N GLY A 509 -0.94 -24.12 1.38
CA GLY A 509 0.54 -24.27 1.41
C GLY A 509 1.34 -23.01 1.70
N VAL A 510 0.67 -21.89 2.04
CA VAL A 510 1.34 -20.71 2.61
C VAL A 510 1.75 -21.05 4.04
N ASP A 511 2.96 -20.74 4.47
CA ASP A 511 3.42 -21.03 5.83
C ASP A 511 3.61 -19.75 6.67
N TYR A 512 3.53 -19.91 7.98
CA TYR A 512 3.96 -18.89 8.92
C TYR A 512 4.58 -19.51 10.18
N ASN A 513 5.38 -18.71 10.88
CA ASN A 513 6.11 -19.17 12.05
C ASN A 513 5.26 -19.00 13.32
N LEU A 514 5.22 -20.04 14.15
CA LEU A 514 4.55 -20.04 15.46
C LEU A 514 5.09 -18.93 16.37
N LYS A 515 6.40 -18.67 16.33
CA LYS A 515 7.04 -17.59 17.09
C LYS A 515 6.47 -16.23 16.69
N GLU A 516 6.27 -16.00 15.39
CA GLU A 516 5.65 -14.76 14.90
C GLU A 516 4.18 -14.69 15.33
N LEU A 517 3.44 -15.79 15.23
CA LEU A 517 2.04 -15.85 15.67
C LEU A 517 1.90 -15.53 17.17
N LEU A 518 2.84 -15.99 18.01
CA LEU A 518 2.82 -15.78 19.46
C LEU A 518 3.64 -14.56 19.94
N GLY A 519 3.92 -13.58 19.07
CA GLY A 519 4.51 -12.30 19.51
C GLY A 519 6.03 -12.19 19.45
N GLY A 520 6.68 -12.86 18.50
CA GLY A 520 8.08 -12.61 18.14
C GLY A 520 9.13 -13.07 19.15
N GLY A 521 8.75 -13.82 20.20
CA GLY A 521 9.66 -14.35 21.23
C GLY A 521 9.31 -13.97 22.67
N GLY A 522 8.30 -13.12 22.90
CA GLY A 522 7.86 -12.72 24.24
C GLY A 522 6.89 -13.70 24.93
N SER A 523 6.33 -14.67 24.20
CA SER A 523 5.41 -15.66 24.78
C SER A 523 6.16 -16.82 25.41
N LYS A 524 6.00 -17.01 26.72
CA LYS A 524 6.54 -18.17 27.46
C LYS A 524 5.97 -19.52 27.01
N TYR A 525 4.83 -19.52 26.32
CA TYR A 525 4.13 -20.73 25.90
C TYR A 525 4.58 -21.26 24.52
N ILE A 526 5.61 -20.67 23.89
CA ILE A 526 6.04 -21.09 22.54
C ILE A 526 6.46 -22.56 22.52
N ASP A 527 7.17 -23.02 23.54
CA ASP A 527 7.67 -24.39 23.58
C ASP A 527 6.57 -25.41 23.91
N ASP A 528 5.52 -25.01 24.63
CA ASP A 528 4.34 -25.85 24.89
C ASP A 528 3.62 -26.24 23.58
N PHE A 529 3.52 -25.29 22.65
CA PHE A 529 2.83 -25.48 21.36
C PHE A 529 3.78 -25.91 20.22
N THR A 530 5.09 -25.98 20.47
CA THR A 530 6.04 -26.47 19.47
C THR A 530 5.80 -27.96 19.27
N ASN A 531 5.60 -28.40 18.01
CA ASN A 531 5.19 -29.77 17.67
C ASN A 531 3.81 -30.17 18.24
N GLY A 532 2.97 -29.16 18.56
CA GLY A 532 1.57 -29.35 18.87
C GLY A 532 0.69 -29.47 17.63
N LYS A 533 -0.62 -29.27 17.81
CA LYS A 533 -1.62 -29.25 16.73
C LYS A 533 -2.26 -27.88 16.60
N TYR A 534 -2.72 -27.53 15.40
CA TYR A 534 -3.44 -26.29 15.14
C TYR A 534 -4.69 -26.51 14.30
N ILE A 535 -5.68 -25.65 14.45
CA ILE A 535 -6.84 -25.56 13.56
C ILE A 535 -7.25 -24.09 13.37
N THR A 536 -7.64 -23.73 12.15
CA THR A 536 -7.97 -22.36 11.73
C THR A 536 -9.41 -22.29 11.25
N PHE A 537 -10.19 -21.43 11.90
CA PHE A 537 -11.59 -21.16 11.64
C PHE A 537 -11.75 -19.79 10.99
N TYR A 538 -12.36 -19.75 9.80
CA TYR A 538 -12.75 -18.51 9.14
C TYR A 538 -14.22 -18.20 9.41
N LEU A 539 -14.49 -17.06 10.05
CA LEU A 539 -15.84 -16.58 10.29
C LEU A 539 -16.22 -15.64 9.15
N SER A 540 -17.21 -16.04 8.37
CA SER A 540 -17.77 -15.19 7.33
C SER A 540 -18.82 -14.25 7.93
N PRO A 541 -19.12 -13.09 7.32
CA PRO A 541 -20.06 -12.12 7.89
C PRO A 541 -21.47 -12.64 8.19
N GLN A 542 -21.86 -13.78 7.63
CA GLN A 542 -23.15 -14.44 7.87
C GLN A 542 -23.18 -15.22 9.20
N ASP A 543 -22.00 -15.64 9.68
CA ASP A 543 -21.87 -16.56 10.80
C ASP A 543 -22.05 -15.81 12.14
N TYR A 544 -22.13 -16.56 13.24
CA TYR A 544 -22.20 -16.01 14.59
C TYR A 544 -20.79 -15.66 15.11
N HIS A 545 -20.60 -14.43 15.61
CA HIS A 545 -19.27 -13.84 15.85
C HIS A 545 -18.87 -13.74 17.33
N ARG A 546 -19.58 -14.43 18.22
CA ARG A 546 -19.07 -14.67 19.56
C ARG A 546 -18.23 -15.95 19.57
N ILE A 547 -17.28 -15.98 20.49
CA ILE A 547 -16.22 -16.97 20.61
C ILE A 547 -16.42 -17.62 21.96
N HIS A 548 -16.52 -18.93 21.96
CA HIS A 548 -16.79 -19.74 23.12
C HIS A 548 -15.54 -20.50 23.56
N SER A 549 -15.52 -20.97 24.80
CA SER A 549 -14.42 -21.80 25.29
C SER A 549 -14.52 -23.19 24.64
N PRO A 550 -13.47 -23.70 23.99
CA PRO A 550 -13.51 -25.00 23.32
C PRO A 550 -13.43 -26.18 24.32
N ALA A 551 -13.05 -25.91 25.57
CA ALA A 551 -12.96 -26.89 26.64
C ALA A 551 -13.22 -26.23 28.00
N TYR A 552 -13.47 -27.05 29.01
CA TYR A 552 -13.41 -26.62 30.40
C TYR A 552 -11.96 -26.32 30.80
N GLY A 553 -11.72 -25.19 31.48
CA GLY A 553 -10.36 -24.85 31.87
C GLY A 553 -10.20 -23.58 32.70
N LYS A 554 -8.96 -23.36 33.15
CA LYS A 554 -8.52 -22.12 33.80
C LYS A 554 -7.91 -21.18 32.78
N ILE A 555 -8.34 -19.92 32.75
CA ILE A 555 -7.70 -18.87 31.95
C ILE A 555 -6.40 -18.46 32.64
N LEU A 556 -5.26 -18.75 32.00
CA LEU A 556 -3.93 -18.44 32.53
C LEU A 556 -3.56 -16.97 32.35
N GLY A 557 -4.13 -16.33 31.35
CA GLY A 557 -3.75 -14.99 30.94
C GLY A 557 -4.04 -14.73 29.47
N TYR A 558 -3.56 -13.59 28.99
CA TYR A 558 -3.69 -13.22 27.60
C TYR A 558 -2.43 -12.51 27.08
N TYR A 559 -2.29 -12.54 25.77
CA TYR A 559 -1.32 -11.75 25.03
C TYR A 559 -2.01 -10.95 23.93
N TYR A 560 -1.80 -9.64 23.92
CA TYR A 560 -2.24 -8.73 22.86
C TYR A 560 -1.04 -8.31 22.02
N GLU A 561 -1.13 -8.49 20.71
CA GLU A 561 -0.17 -7.97 19.75
C GLU A 561 -0.86 -6.96 18.82
N PRO A 562 -0.42 -5.68 18.81
CA PRO A 562 -0.85 -4.73 17.81
C PRO A 562 -0.35 -5.12 16.42
N GLY A 563 -1.21 -5.00 15.41
CA GLY A 563 -0.87 -5.35 14.04
C GLY A 563 -1.60 -4.53 12.98
N LYS A 564 -1.52 -4.97 11.73
CA LYS A 564 -2.39 -4.44 10.66
C LYS A 564 -3.77 -5.08 10.77
N LEU A 565 -4.71 -4.63 9.94
CA LEU A 565 -6.03 -5.24 9.81
C LEU A 565 -6.23 -5.61 8.34
N PHE A 566 -5.39 -6.51 7.82
CA PHE A 566 -5.60 -7.06 6.48
C PHE A 566 -6.89 -7.88 6.46
N PRO A 567 -7.64 -7.88 5.36
CA PRO A 567 -8.82 -8.72 5.24
C PRO A 567 -8.38 -10.18 5.25
N VAL A 568 -9.21 -11.05 5.82
CA VAL A 568 -8.94 -12.50 5.91
C VAL A 568 -9.66 -13.29 4.81
N ASN A 569 -10.10 -12.63 3.74
CA ASN A 569 -10.67 -13.31 2.58
C ASN A 569 -9.59 -14.14 1.87
N GLU A 570 -10.03 -15.13 1.08
CA GLU A 570 -9.14 -16.05 0.38
C GLU A 570 -8.03 -15.34 -0.43
N LEU A 571 -8.38 -14.27 -1.14
CA LEU A 571 -7.44 -13.47 -1.93
C LEU A 571 -6.26 -12.94 -1.08
N ALA A 572 -6.55 -12.38 0.09
CA ALA A 572 -5.53 -11.83 0.97
C ALA A 572 -4.75 -12.92 1.71
N VAL A 573 -5.43 -13.97 2.19
CA VAL A 573 -4.83 -15.13 2.85
C VAL A 573 -3.80 -15.79 1.91
N PHE A 574 -4.12 -15.98 0.64
CA PHE A 574 -3.17 -16.53 -0.34
C PHE A 574 -2.16 -15.50 -0.87
N GLY A 575 -2.50 -14.21 -0.83
CA GLY A 575 -1.68 -13.13 -1.38
C GLY A 575 -0.63 -12.57 -0.44
N ILE A 576 -0.84 -12.69 0.87
CA ILE A 576 -0.02 -12.09 1.92
C ILE A 576 0.56 -13.19 2.79
N ARG A 577 1.86 -13.46 2.63
CA ARG A 577 2.56 -14.43 3.47
C ARG A 577 2.55 -13.99 4.94
N GLY A 578 2.27 -14.92 5.85
CA GLY A 578 2.18 -14.64 7.28
C GLY A 578 1.10 -13.62 7.61
N LEU A 579 -0.08 -13.73 6.98
CA LEU A 579 -1.17 -12.77 7.19
C LEU A 579 -1.59 -12.73 8.66
N PHE A 580 -1.80 -13.89 9.29
CA PHE A 580 -2.30 -13.94 10.66
C PHE A 580 -1.31 -13.33 11.69
N PRO A 581 0.01 -13.62 11.66
CA PRO A 581 0.97 -12.91 12.50
C PRO A 581 1.12 -11.41 12.21
N LYS A 582 0.78 -10.94 10.99
CA LYS A 582 0.81 -9.50 10.65
C LYS A 582 -0.41 -8.75 11.16
N ASN A 583 -1.52 -9.45 11.36
CA ASN A 583 -2.74 -8.86 11.85
C ASN A 583 -2.73 -8.64 13.36
N GLU A 584 -3.47 -7.62 13.79
CA GLU A 584 -3.79 -7.42 15.20
C GLU A 584 -4.50 -8.67 15.74
N ARG A 585 -4.10 -9.09 16.94
CA ARG A 585 -4.62 -10.31 17.53
C ARG A 585 -4.58 -10.29 19.04
N LEU A 586 -5.47 -11.07 19.63
CA LEU A 586 -5.57 -11.32 21.06
C LEU A 586 -5.55 -12.82 21.31
N ILE A 587 -4.63 -13.29 22.13
CA ILE A 587 -4.44 -14.71 22.46
C ILE A 587 -4.89 -14.92 23.88
N THR A 588 -5.82 -15.85 24.11
CA THR A 588 -6.15 -16.32 25.45
C THR A 588 -5.55 -17.69 25.66
N TYR A 589 -4.83 -17.89 26.76
CA TYR A 589 -4.25 -19.18 27.12
C TYR A 589 -5.13 -19.86 28.16
N LEU A 590 -5.56 -21.08 27.87
CA LEU A 590 -6.33 -21.93 28.75
C LEU A 590 -5.48 -23.12 29.20
N GLN A 591 -5.52 -23.41 30.49
CA GLN A 591 -5.11 -24.69 31.04
C GLN A 591 -6.35 -25.57 31.15
N THR A 592 -6.39 -26.68 30.42
CA THR A 592 -7.40 -27.73 30.60
C THR A 592 -6.83 -28.86 31.47
N GLU A 593 -7.66 -29.83 31.85
CA GLU A 593 -7.18 -31.04 32.54
C GLU A 593 -6.24 -31.89 31.66
N TYR A 594 -6.29 -31.73 30.33
CA TYR A 594 -5.59 -32.55 29.36
C TYR A 594 -4.34 -31.89 28.76
N GLY A 595 -4.22 -30.57 28.88
CA GLY A 595 -3.14 -29.79 28.30
C GLY A 595 -3.52 -28.33 28.09
N LYS A 596 -2.56 -27.53 27.63
CA LYS A 596 -2.78 -26.12 27.29
C LYS A 596 -3.44 -25.97 25.92
N VAL A 597 -4.35 -25.00 25.83
CA VAL A 597 -4.98 -24.57 24.58
C VAL A 597 -4.83 -23.05 24.44
N ALA A 598 -4.37 -22.58 23.29
CA ALA A 598 -4.38 -21.15 22.97
C ALA A 598 -5.55 -20.84 22.03
N VAL A 599 -6.43 -19.91 22.42
CA VAL A 599 -7.52 -19.39 21.57
C VAL A 599 -7.08 -18.04 21.02
N ILE A 600 -6.65 -18.04 19.75
CA ILE A 600 -6.09 -16.87 19.08
C ILE A 600 -7.19 -16.20 18.25
N LYS A 601 -7.45 -14.95 18.58
CA LYS A 601 -8.49 -14.12 17.97
C LYS A 601 -7.80 -13.14 17.02
N VAL A 602 -7.90 -13.37 15.72
CA VAL A 602 -7.22 -12.56 14.70
C VAL A 602 -8.21 -11.56 14.10
N GLY A 603 -7.93 -10.27 14.30
CA GLY A 603 -8.71 -9.19 13.70
C GLY A 603 -8.47 -9.08 12.20
N ALA A 604 -9.45 -8.55 11.46
CA ALA A 604 -9.39 -8.33 10.02
C ALA A 604 -9.85 -6.92 9.65
N SER A 605 -9.88 -6.60 8.34
CA SER A 605 -10.50 -5.36 7.87
C SER A 605 -11.96 -5.26 8.31
N ASN A 606 -12.40 -4.05 8.66
CA ASN A 606 -13.72 -3.73 9.23
C ASN A 606 -13.98 -4.26 10.64
N VAL A 607 -13.09 -5.08 11.22
CA VAL A 607 -13.16 -5.41 12.66
C VAL A 607 -12.91 -4.16 13.46
N GLY A 608 -13.97 -3.70 14.13
CA GLY A 608 -13.92 -2.56 15.02
C GLY A 608 -13.04 -2.88 16.21
N ARG A 609 -13.33 -3.96 16.94
CA ARG A 609 -12.70 -4.34 18.23
C ARG A 609 -12.79 -5.84 18.49
N ILE A 610 -11.81 -6.39 19.22
CA ILE A 610 -11.93 -7.70 19.89
C ILE A 610 -12.20 -7.44 21.37
N ARG A 611 -13.18 -8.14 21.94
CA ARG A 611 -13.51 -8.11 23.38
C ARG A 611 -13.49 -9.49 23.97
N VAL A 612 -13.24 -9.57 25.28
CA VAL A 612 -13.30 -10.80 26.06
C VAL A 612 -14.16 -10.61 27.30
N THR A 613 -14.71 -11.70 27.82
CA THR A 613 -15.67 -11.70 28.93
C THR A 613 -14.99 -11.66 30.31
N TYR A 614 -13.75 -12.15 30.40
CA TYR A 614 -13.02 -12.27 31.67
C TYR A 614 -12.28 -11.00 32.10
N ASP A 615 -12.14 -10.00 31.22
CA ASP A 615 -11.54 -8.70 31.55
C ASP A 615 -12.07 -7.60 30.61
N ASN A 616 -12.98 -6.79 31.15
CA ASN A 616 -13.68 -5.73 30.41
C ASN A 616 -12.76 -4.58 29.95
N LYS A 617 -11.54 -4.47 30.50
CA LYS A 617 -10.57 -3.43 30.10
C LYS A 617 -9.88 -3.78 28.78
N ILE A 618 -9.98 -5.03 28.32
CA ILE A 618 -9.34 -5.49 27.09
C ILE A 618 -10.21 -5.13 25.89
N VAL A 619 -9.75 -4.13 25.15
CA VAL A 619 -10.34 -3.70 23.89
C VAL A 619 -9.23 -3.44 22.89
N THR A 620 -9.27 -4.10 21.74
CA THR A 620 -8.27 -3.88 20.69
C THR A 620 -8.62 -2.69 19.79
N ASN A 621 -7.74 -2.35 18.84
CA ASN A 621 -7.92 -1.25 17.90
C ASN A 621 -8.18 0.13 18.57
N SER A 622 -7.51 0.39 19.70
CA SER A 622 -7.45 1.70 20.37
C SER A 622 -6.48 2.65 19.68
N LEU A 623 -6.53 3.95 20.02
CA LEU A 623 -5.57 4.96 19.50
C LEU A 623 -4.12 4.64 19.91
N ILE A 624 -3.92 4.21 21.17
CA ILE A 624 -2.64 3.78 21.70
C ILE A 624 -2.60 2.25 21.66
N ARG A 625 -1.56 1.70 21.02
CA ARG A 625 -1.48 0.27 20.68
C ARG A 625 -0.11 -0.27 21.05
N THR A 626 -0.01 -0.86 22.24
CA THR A 626 1.21 -1.47 22.74
C THR A 626 0.97 -2.95 23.00
N ALA A 627 1.96 -3.78 22.66
CA ALA A 627 1.91 -5.20 22.98
C ALA A 627 1.83 -5.37 24.50
N ARG A 628 0.99 -6.30 24.95
CA ARG A 628 0.74 -6.50 26.39
C ARG A 628 0.57 -7.97 26.71
N THR A 629 1.31 -8.43 27.71
CA THR A 629 1.17 -9.76 28.31
C THR A 629 0.60 -9.59 29.71
N VAL A 630 -0.44 -10.35 30.05
CA VAL A 630 -0.99 -10.39 31.40
C VAL A 630 -1.15 -11.85 31.81
N GLU A 631 -0.72 -12.15 33.03
CA GLU A 631 -0.86 -13.47 33.64
C GLU A 631 -1.73 -13.36 34.89
N TYR A 632 -2.71 -14.25 35.01
CA TYR A 632 -3.57 -14.32 36.17
C TYR A 632 -2.99 -15.32 37.18
N LYS A 633 -1.95 -14.89 37.91
CA LYS A 633 -1.30 -15.72 38.95
C LYS A 633 -2.11 -15.77 40.25
N GLU A 634 -2.67 -14.64 40.64
CA GLU A 634 -3.34 -14.46 41.93
C GLU A 634 -4.86 -14.70 41.88
N VAL A 635 -5.44 -14.70 40.67
CA VAL A 635 -6.88 -14.89 40.46
C VAL A 635 -7.10 -16.14 39.63
N SER A 636 -7.94 -17.06 40.10
CA SER A 636 -8.32 -18.26 39.35
C SER A 636 -9.60 -18.01 38.58
N ILE A 637 -9.49 -17.75 37.28
CA ILE A 637 -10.64 -17.52 36.40
C ILE A 637 -10.95 -18.84 35.68
N MET A 638 -12.02 -19.52 36.10
CA MET A 638 -12.51 -20.75 35.48
C MET A 638 -13.51 -20.41 34.37
N ILE A 639 -13.51 -21.20 33.30
CA ILE A 639 -14.47 -21.07 32.20
C ILE A 639 -15.01 -22.45 31.78
N GLY A 640 -16.34 -22.52 31.68
CA GLY A 640 -17.05 -23.71 31.23
C GLY A 640 -16.82 -24.00 29.75
N LYS A 641 -16.86 -25.28 29.35
CA LYS A 641 -16.92 -25.66 27.94
C LYS A 641 -18.16 -25.02 27.31
N GLY A 642 -17.98 -24.35 26.17
CA GLY A 642 -19.07 -23.67 25.49
C GLY A 642 -19.49 -22.32 26.08
N ALA A 643 -18.91 -21.88 27.20
CA ALA A 643 -19.18 -20.55 27.74
C ALA A 643 -18.56 -19.44 26.87
N GLU A 644 -19.19 -18.26 26.81
CA GLU A 644 -18.67 -17.14 26.02
C GLU A 644 -17.32 -16.65 26.56
N LEU A 645 -16.29 -16.71 25.71
CA LEU A 645 -14.92 -16.29 25.99
C LEU A 645 -14.63 -14.87 25.44
N GLY A 646 -15.32 -14.48 24.37
CA GLY A 646 -15.16 -13.17 23.76
C GLY A 646 -15.96 -13.02 22.47
N ARG A 647 -15.73 -11.94 21.75
CA ARG A 647 -16.44 -11.65 20.50
C ARG A 647 -15.65 -10.73 19.58
N PHE A 648 -15.95 -10.81 18.30
CA PHE A 648 -15.50 -9.85 17.30
C PHE A 648 -16.61 -8.87 16.96
N GLU A 649 -16.30 -7.58 17.09
CA GLU A 649 -17.13 -6.52 16.53
C GLU A 649 -16.80 -6.38 15.02
N MET A 650 -17.32 -7.29 14.18
CA MET A 650 -17.07 -7.51 12.73
C MET A 650 -16.05 -8.60 12.36
N GLY A 651 -16.09 -9.13 11.13
CA GLY A 651 -15.61 -10.48 10.73
C GLY A 651 -14.11 -10.81 10.88
N SER A 652 -13.77 -12.09 11.08
CA SER A 652 -12.50 -12.45 11.73
C SER A 652 -12.02 -13.90 11.46
N THR A 653 -10.90 -14.26 12.10
CA THR A 653 -10.39 -15.65 12.11
C THR A 653 -10.07 -16.06 13.55
N VAL A 654 -10.39 -17.30 13.91
CA VAL A 654 -9.95 -17.92 15.17
C VAL A 654 -8.98 -19.05 14.86
N ILE A 655 -7.86 -19.09 15.57
CA ILE A 655 -6.90 -20.20 15.49
C ILE A 655 -6.82 -20.84 16.87
N LEU A 656 -6.93 -22.16 16.93
CA LEU A 656 -6.60 -22.92 18.12
C LEU A 656 -5.20 -23.51 17.98
N LEU A 657 -4.45 -23.47 19.07
CA LEU A 657 -3.24 -24.28 19.25
C LEU A 657 -3.44 -25.23 20.42
N MET A 658 -3.05 -26.47 20.25
CA MET A 658 -3.10 -27.52 21.27
C MET A 658 -1.67 -27.95 21.60
N GLU A 659 -1.41 -28.16 22.89
CA GLU A 659 -0.12 -28.62 23.39
C GLU A 659 0.30 -29.95 22.75
N LYS A 660 1.62 -30.14 22.55
CA LYS A 660 2.18 -31.37 22.00
C LYS A 660 1.70 -32.63 22.74
N ASP A 661 1.43 -33.68 21.96
CA ASP A 661 1.04 -35.00 22.47
C ASP A 661 -0.23 -35.01 23.35
N THR A 662 -1.11 -34.02 23.21
CA THR A 662 -2.33 -33.91 24.05
C THR A 662 -3.65 -34.12 23.31
N PHE A 663 -3.66 -34.04 21.99
CA PHE A 663 -4.89 -33.94 21.21
C PHE A 663 -4.80 -34.73 19.89
N GLN A 664 -5.91 -35.28 19.43
CA GLN A 664 -6.07 -35.88 18.11
C GLN A 664 -7.34 -35.36 17.44
N PHE A 665 -7.24 -35.03 16.16
CA PHE A 665 -8.40 -34.59 15.37
C PHE A 665 -9.29 -35.77 15.01
N ASP A 666 -10.59 -35.52 14.95
CA ASP A 666 -11.51 -36.38 14.22
C ASP A 666 -11.33 -36.19 12.70
N ALA A 667 -12.05 -36.98 11.91
CA ALA A 667 -12.10 -36.80 10.47
C ALA A 667 -12.84 -35.51 10.11
N LEU A 668 -12.09 -34.42 9.90
CA LEU A 668 -12.62 -33.11 9.55
C LEU A 668 -12.46 -32.82 8.06
N THR A 669 -13.53 -32.33 7.42
CA THR A 669 -13.46 -31.90 6.01
C THR A 669 -13.06 -30.44 5.90
N MET A 670 -12.12 -30.16 5.00
CA MET A 670 -11.71 -28.79 4.69
C MET A 670 -12.83 -27.98 4.02
N ASN A 671 -12.94 -26.70 4.38
CA ASN A 671 -13.95 -25.73 3.93
C ASN A 671 -15.41 -26.05 4.28
N GLU A 672 -15.65 -27.10 5.06
CA GLU A 672 -16.97 -27.41 5.58
C GLU A 672 -17.38 -26.42 6.67
N LYS A 673 -18.69 -26.16 6.79
CA LYS A 673 -19.24 -25.36 7.88
C LYS A 673 -19.22 -26.18 9.17
N ILE A 674 -18.81 -25.56 10.25
CA ILE A 674 -18.88 -26.09 11.61
C ILE A 674 -19.54 -25.05 12.51
N THR A 675 -20.34 -25.52 13.46
CA THR A 675 -20.98 -24.68 14.47
C THR A 675 -20.23 -24.78 15.80
N TYR A 676 -20.31 -23.75 16.64
CA TYR A 676 -19.72 -23.86 17.97
C TYR A 676 -20.41 -24.96 18.78
N GLY A 677 -19.65 -25.62 19.65
CA GLY A 677 -20.13 -26.76 20.44
C GLY A 677 -20.01 -28.11 19.75
N THR A 678 -19.80 -28.15 18.43
CA THR A 678 -19.51 -29.41 17.70
C THR A 678 -18.09 -29.90 17.97
N THR A 679 -17.92 -31.19 18.24
CA THR A 679 -16.61 -31.81 18.47
C THR A 679 -15.68 -31.67 17.25
N ILE A 680 -14.41 -31.35 17.51
CA ILE A 680 -13.34 -31.31 16.50
C ILE A 680 -12.28 -32.40 16.71
N GLY A 681 -12.36 -33.11 17.83
CA GLY A 681 -11.45 -34.20 18.18
C GLY A 681 -11.36 -34.41 19.68
N ARG A 682 -10.43 -35.28 20.07
CA ARG A 682 -10.33 -35.81 21.43
C ARG A 682 -8.98 -35.53 22.05
N PHE A 683 -9.01 -35.21 23.33
CA PHE A 683 -7.82 -35.17 24.16
C PHE A 683 -7.33 -36.58 24.51
N GLY A 684 -6.03 -36.69 24.79
CA GLY A 684 -5.40 -37.88 25.36
C GLY A 684 -5.66 -38.01 26.87
N GLY A 685 -4.68 -38.50 27.62
CA GLY A 685 -4.77 -38.65 29.07
C GLY A 685 -4.81 -37.32 29.83
N LYS A 686 -5.44 -37.30 31.01
CA LYS A 686 -5.40 -36.14 31.91
C LYS A 686 -3.98 -35.89 32.41
N LYS A 687 -3.54 -34.64 32.35
CA LYS A 687 -2.24 -34.17 32.88
C LYS A 687 -2.36 -33.47 34.23
N CYS A 688 -3.52 -32.89 34.55
CA CYS A 688 -3.76 -32.24 35.82
C CYS A 688 -5.25 -32.32 36.20
N LYS A 689 -5.57 -31.92 37.44
CA LYS A 689 -6.94 -31.84 37.95
C LYS A 689 -7.29 -30.37 38.19
N LEU A 690 -8.44 -29.94 37.69
CA LEU A 690 -8.94 -28.58 37.88
C LEU A 690 -10.11 -28.57 38.89
N PRO A 691 -10.30 -27.46 39.64
CA PRO A 691 -11.41 -27.33 40.57
C PRO A 691 -12.71 -27.18 39.77
N LYS A 692 -13.64 -28.13 39.90
CA LYS A 692 -14.88 -28.19 39.11
C LYS A 692 -15.79 -26.97 39.34
#